data_AF-A0A395MVT5-F1
#
_entry.id   AF-A0A395MVT5-F1
#
_cell.length_a   1.000
_cell.length_b   1.000
_cell.length_c   1.000
_cell.angle_alpha   90.00
_cell.angle_beta   90.00
_cell.angle_gamma   90.00
#
_symmetry.space_group_name_H-M   'P 1'
#
loop_
_entity.id
_entity.type
_entity.pdbx_description
1 polymer ?
#
loop_
_entity_poly.entity_id
_entity_poly.type
_entity_poly.pdbx_seq_one_letter_code
_entity_poly.pdbx_strand_id
1 'polypeptide(L)'
;MSQEDEQAPIQIVSARFRTATSPLRRLPLVMSRPDGLQSRLGDKIALAIHDRAEEVLKAFKLVDSSDDEDYYENYYDVDISMRKTKNCPETAAPTIMIYFKVFPTDREALYKATKQIAEFARDSSDEPFCVEMIGQPLVWTIAYGPVRDRPDLLQCWDKMRVLVYERLEAHEATKGSMTSISLFRYGTKRFYGNNPVTIFITVDFDSQEVGWPDVINDIEKSLKEHQLPDLYIHIEHNVGFSSAPPSLLDLEGEYARNRLGRGSIEDDYNKTVNLGEVIGPANFVMREDWTEGYVGHGNLGCYVEVKTAQGSWEKYGLTNYHIVRGAFPGFNTTIVNKETVLVPPSAESSLFIVDEKGLPPGSHEALAMMESPPRSMHDYTLWIAQINLDDMNRSLQRLHINAMGFLDAEETYARVDGYKVELIQEVEKKKDFFYFYQHAMGEIFAASGFNERTTENGRLDWALIKVAESRTGTNILPDRSAWARPVGRTRDAPFLTFGRQLKPPGDQPGPSESISLENQVQCEEAFKYGTTTGPIRGKLHIFKTNVQFKDDQHVGDDPLSSEYLFQMKREVRDEPFAGSIVYDEWGCILGLLSRGLQPQRAEDFHVYVTPIEHVFRHIKESSNGRIVDVRVAQDQSA
;
A
#
# COMPACT_ATOMS: atom_id res chain seq x y z
N MET A 1 -3.33 -8.58 59.95
CA MET A 1 -3.23 -9.92 59.32
C MET A 1 -4.64 -10.35 59.06
N SER A 2 -5.15 -10.55 57.86
CA SER A 2 -4.69 -10.67 56.46
C SER A 2 -6.02 -10.82 55.69
N GLN A 3 -6.26 -10.31 54.49
CA GLN A 3 -5.51 -10.47 53.25
C GLN A 3 -5.79 -9.24 52.38
N GLU A 4 -4.72 -8.51 52.06
CA GLU A 4 -4.62 -7.84 50.77
C GLU A 4 -4.45 -8.96 49.75
N ASP A 5 -5.49 -9.20 48.93
CA ASP A 5 -5.33 -10.02 47.74
C ASP A 5 -5.03 -9.09 46.56
N GLU A 6 -3.80 -9.25 46.09
CA GLU A 6 -3.21 -8.74 44.87
C GLU A 6 -4.11 -9.01 43.65
N GLN A 7 -4.44 -7.95 42.89
CA GLN A 7 -4.69 -8.08 41.46
C GLN A 7 -4.02 -6.91 40.71
N ALA A 8 -3.05 -7.31 39.90
CA ALA A 8 -2.08 -6.63 39.04
C ALA A 8 -2.30 -5.14 38.65
N PRO A 9 -1.20 -4.34 38.48
CA PRO A 9 -1.27 -3.07 37.78
C PRO A 9 -1.43 -3.29 36.26
N ILE A 10 -1.87 -2.24 35.55
CA ILE A 10 -1.69 -1.91 34.11
C ILE A 10 -3.04 -1.53 33.48
N GLN A 11 -3.33 -0.22 33.32
CA GLN A 11 -2.92 0.69 32.23
C GLN A 11 -3.57 0.35 30.89
N ILE A 12 -4.46 1.23 30.41
CA ILE A 12 -4.67 1.47 28.99
C ILE A 12 -4.98 2.97 28.81
N VAL A 13 -3.97 3.76 28.45
CA VAL A 13 -4.11 5.07 27.82
C VAL A 13 -3.37 4.94 26.50
N SER A 14 -4.05 5.18 25.39
CA SER A 14 -3.41 5.22 24.08
C SER A 14 -2.56 6.48 23.95
N ALA A 15 -1.55 6.43 23.05
CA ALA A 15 -0.61 7.50 22.73
C ALA A 15 -1.26 8.89 22.61
N ARG A 16 -1.10 9.70 23.67
CA ARG A 16 -1.43 11.15 23.80
C ARG A 16 -2.88 11.60 23.55
N PHE A 17 -3.69 10.95 22.72
CA PHE A 17 -4.99 11.43 22.25
C PHE A 17 -6.13 10.39 22.34
N ARG A 18 -6.00 9.34 23.17
CA ARG A 18 -7.06 8.34 23.30
C ARG A 18 -7.04 7.60 24.64
N THR A 19 -8.23 7.27 25.13
CA THR A 19 -8.47 6.48 26.35
C THR A 19 -9.64 5.53 26.10
N ALA A 20 -9.54 4.27 26.52
CA ALA A 20 -10.59 3.29 26.26
C ALA A 20 -10.76 2.28 27.41
N THR A 21 -11.91 1.61 27.45
CA THR A 21 -12.10 0.40 28.27
C THR A 21 -11.25 -0.76 27.76
N SER A 22 -10.81 -1.64 28.67
CA SER A 22 -10.06 -2.84 28.29
C SER A 22 -10.94 -3.89 27.59
N PRO A 23 -10.43 -4.57 26.53
CA PRO A 23 -9.11 -4.36 25.91
C PRO A 23 -9.07 -3.15 24.95
N LEU A 24 -7.91 -2.49 24.83
CA LEU A 24 -7.70 -1.43 23.83
C LEU A 24 -7.81 -2.02 22.43
N ARG A 25 -8.70 -1.46 21.63
CA ARG A 25 -8.90 -1.95 20.26
C ARG A 25 -7.92 -1.27 19.30
N ARG A 26 -7.51 -1.97 18.25
CA ARG A 26 -6.54 -1.44 17.27
C ARG A 26 -7.24 -0.44 16.32
N LEU A 27 -6.61 0.71 16.06
CA LEU A 27 -7.10 1.68 15.07
C LEU A 27 -6.64 1.30 13.64
N PRO A 28 -7.38 1.73 12.59
CA PRO A 28 -8.61 2.52 12.64
C PRO A 28 -9.86 1.65 12.87
N LEU A 29 -10.75 2.12 13.74
CA LEU A 29 -12.09 1.56 13.90
C LEU A 29 -13.04 2.16 12.86
N VAL A 30 -13.69 1.29 12.08
CA VAL A 30 -14.70 1.67 11.09
C VAL A 30 -16.07 1.19 11.56
N MET A 31 -17.13 1.89 11.13
CA MET A 31 -18.49 1.39 11.33
C MET A 31 -18.61 0.02 10.65
N SER A 32 -19.14 -0.97 11.37
CA SER A 32 -19.65 -2.17 10.74
C SER A 32 -20.90 -1.79 9.93
N ARG A 33 -21.22 -2.54 8.88
CA ARG A 33 -22.47 -2.33 8.11
C ARG A 33 -23.66 -2.24 9.08
N PRO A 34 -24.71 -1.48 8.74
CA PRO A 34 -25.78 -1.14 9.67
C PRO A 34 -26.68 -2.35 9.94
N ASP A 35 -26.15 -3.33 10.69
CA ASP A 35 -26.90 -4.46 11.19
C ASP A 35 -27.03 -4.28 12.71
N GLY A 36 -28.22 -3.83 13.09
CA GLY A 36 -28.84 -4.32 14.32
C GLY A 36 -28.61 -3.55 15.62
N LEU A 37 -27.59 -2.70 15.79
CA LEU A 37 -27.35 -2.15 17.14
C LEU A 37 -28.45 -1.17 17.58
N GLN A 38 -28.77 -0.15 16.79
CA GLN A 38 -29.86 0.77 17.16
C GLN A 38 -31.21 0.05 17.27
N SER A 39 -31.50 -0.93 16.41
CA SER A 39 -32.73 -1.72 16.50
C SER A 39 -32.77 -2.68 17.69
N ARG A 40 -31.62 -3.18 18.18
CA ARG A 40 -31.52 -4.03 19.38
C ARG A 40 -31.57 -3.21 20.67
N LEU A 41 -30.92 -2.05 20.67
CA LEU A 41 -30.83 -1.16 21.83
C LEU A 41 -32.14 -0.38 22.04
N GLY A 42 -32.77 0.08 20.95
CA GLY A 42 -33.90 0.99 20.96
C GLY A 42 -33.52 2.43 21.32
N ASP A 43 -34.26 3.39 20.76
CA ASP A 43 -33.94 4.83 20.86
C ASP A 43 -33.84 5.35 22.30
N LYS A 44 -34.65 4.81 23.22
CA LYS A 44 -34.67 5.24 24.63
C LYS A 44 -33.37 4.89 25.36
N ILE A 45 -32.82 3.70 25.14
CA ILE A 45 -31.59 3.27 25.80
C ILE A 45 -30.39 3.99 25.16
N ALA A 46 -30.40 4.16 23.83
CA ALA A 46 -29.40 4.95 23.12
C ALA A 46 -29.31 6.38 23.69
N LEU A 47 -30.45 7.04 23.85
CA LEU A 47 -30.54 8.39 24.41
C LEU A 47 -30.06 8.42 25.87
N ALA A 48 -30.47 7.45 26.71
CA ALA A 48 -30.02 7.39 28.10
C ALA A 48 -28.50 7.21 28.24
N ILE A 49 -27.89 6.38 27.38
CA ILE A 49 -26.43 6.21 27.34
C ILE A 49 -25.76 7.50 26.89
N HIS A 50 -26.30 8.17 25.88
CA HIS A 50 -25.80 9.46 25.40
C HIS A 50 -25.83 10.51 26.52
N ASP A 51 -27.00 10.74 27.13
CA ASP A 51 -27.19 11.71 28.22
C ASP A 51 -26.26 11.41 29.39
N ARG A 52 -26.12 10.12 29.75
CA ARG A 52 -25.20 9.72 30.81
C ARG A 52 -23.75 10.00 30.47
N ALA A 53 -23.34 9.77 29.22
CA ALA A 53 -21.99 10.12 28.79
C ALA A 53 -21.73 11.62 28.99
N GLU A 54 -22.66 12.48 28.60
CA GLU A 54 -22.54 13.93 28.81
C GLU A 54 -22.44 14.31 30.29
N GLU A 55 -23.31 13.75 31.14
CA GLU A 55 -23.28 13.99 32.58
C GLU A 55 -21.92 13.63 33.19
N VAL A 56 -21.38 12.47 32.81
CA VAL A 56 -20.08 11.99 33.29
C VAL A 56 -18.96 12.90 32.80
N LEU A 57 -18.95 13.27 31.52
CA LEU A 57 -17.95 14.18 30.96
C LEU A 57 -17.94 15.53 31.68
N LYS A 58 -19.11 16.10 31.98
CA LYS A 58 -19.27 17.36 32.74
C LYS A 58 -18.81 17.18 34.20
N ALA A 59 -19.19 16.09 34.86
CA ALA A 59 -18.82 15.82 36.25
C ALA A 59 -17.31 15.71 36.45
N PHE A 60 -16.61 15.14 35.46
CA PHE A 60 -15.15 15.04 35.45
C PHE A 60 -14.43 16.27 34.87
N LYS A 61 -15.17 17.32 34.49
CA LYS A 61 -14.62 18.55 33.86
C LYS A 61 -13.80 18.28 32.60
N LEU A 62 -14.22 17.27 31.83
CA LEU A 62 -13.62 16.93 30.55
C LEU A 62 -14.21 17.77 29.40
N VAL A 63 -15.38 18.37 29.63
CA VAL A 63 -16.07 19.30 28.73
C VAL A 63 -16.59 20.47 29.56
N ASP A 64 -16.67 21.65 28.96
CA ASP A 64 -17.18 22.84 29.65
C ASP A 64 -18.69 22.74 29.90
N SER A 65 -19.11 23.29 31.04
CA SER A 65 -20.51 23.29 31.47
C SER A 65 -21.31 24.50 30.98
N SER A 66 -20.70 25.43 30.24
CA SER A 66 -21.32 26.68 29.83
C SER A 66 -21.99 26.54 28.46
N ASP A 67 -23.29 26.84 28.41
CA ASP A 67 -24.07 27.11 27.18
C ASP A 67 -23.63 28.41 26.45
N ASP A 68 -22.40 28.89 26.70
CA ASP A 68 -21.91 30.17 26.20
C ASP A 68 -21.46 30.06 24.72
N GLU A 69 -21.78 31.11 23.97
CA GLU A 69 -21.79 31.23 22.50
C GLU A 69 -20.45 31.02 21.76
N ASP A 70 -19.36 30.64 22.45
CA ASP A 70 -18.11 30.18 21.81
C ASP A 70 -18.18 28.68 21.46
N TYR A 71 -19.30 28.31 20.83
CA TYR A 71 -19.74 26.96 20.43
C TYR A 71 -18.73 26.18 19.57
N TYR A 72 -17.64 26.81 19.13
CA TYR A 72 -16.70 26.24 18.18
C TYR A 72 -15.42 25.68 18.78
N GLU A 73 -15.02 25.96 20.03
CA GLU A 73 -13.71 25.53 20.55
C GLU A 73 -13.74 24.21 21.34
N ASN A 74 -14.81 23.92 22.10
CA ASN A 74 -14.93 22.72 22.94
C ASN A 74 -15.94 21.67 22.43
N TYR A 75 -16.01 21.51 21.11
CA TYR A 75 -16.89 20.53 20.47
C TYR A 75 -16.47 19.08 20.77
N TYR A 76 -17.40 18.30 21.30
CA TYR A 76 -17.32 16.85 21.40
C TYR A 76 -18.54 16.21 20.72
N ASP A 77 -18.42 14.94 20.35
CA ASP A 77 -19.52 14.17 19.74
C ASP A 77 -19.54 12.75 20.33
N VAL A 78 -20.73 12.21 20.57
CA VAL A 78 -20.92 10.87 21.14
C VAL A 78 -21.63 10.00 20.11
N ASP A 79 -20.90 9.06 19.54
CA ASP A 79 -21.41 8.09 18.59
C ASP A 79 -21.58 6.71 19.24
N ILE A 80 -22.78 6.13 19.10
CA ILE A 80 -23.08 4.79 19.58
C ILE A 80 -23.33 3.89 18.37
N SER A 81 -22.34 3.08 18.02
CA SER A 81 -22.39 2.27 16.80
C SER A 81 -21.65 0.94 16.94
N MET A 82 -21.97 -0.01 16.06
CA MET A 82 -21.13 -1.20 15.90
C MET A 82 -19.86 -0.79 15.19
N ARG A 83 -18.71 -0.95 15.86
CA ARG A 83 -17.40 -0.65 15.27
C ARG A 83 -16.57 -1.90 15.17
N LYS A 84 -15.72 -1.98 14.16
CA LYS A 84 -14.76 -3.06 13.94
C LYS A 84 -13.42 -2.49 13.51
N THR A 85 -12.35 -3.21 13.76
CA THR A 85 -11.07 -2.95 13.11
C THR A 85 -11.27 -3.11 11.59
N LYS A 86 -10.70 -2.20 10.82
CA LYS A 86 -10.74 -2.25 9.36
C LYS A 86 -10.27 -3.65 8.87
N ASN A 87 -11.01 -4.24 7.93
CA ASN A 87 -10.78 -5.59 7.37
C ASN A 87 -10.93 -6.78 8.33
N CYS A 88 -11.27 -6.58 9.61
CA CYS A 88 -11.43 -7.66 10.60
C CYS A 88 -12.88 -7.69 11.14
N PRO A 89 -13.87 -8.19 10.38
CA PRO A 89 -15.29 -8.18 10.79
C PRO A 89 -15.58 -8.89 12.11
N GLU A 90 -14.81 -9.91 12.47
CA GLU A 90 -14.89 -10.65 13.73
C GLU A 90 -14.58 -9.80 14.96
N THR A 91 -13.91 -8.65 14.79
CA THR A 91 -13.64 -7.70 15.87
C THR A 91 -14.82 -6.76 16.15
N ALA A 92 -15.96 -6.91 15.46
CA ALA A 92 -17.11 -6.04 15.59
C ALA A 92 -17.69 -6.08 17.02
N ALA A 93 -17.82 -4.91 17.64
CA ALA A 93 -18.36 -4.76 18.99
C ALA A 93 -19.20 -3.48 19.13
N PRO A 94 -20.26 -3.47 19.94
CA PRO A 94 -20.96 -2.25 20.34
C PRO A 94 -19.97 -1.27 20.96
N THR A 95 -19.91 -0.04 20.44
CA THR A 95 -18.92 0.94 20.86
C THR A 95 -19.56 2.30 21.08
N ILE A 96 -19.29 2.91 22.23
CA ILE A 96 -19.57 4.32 22.53
C ILE A 96 -18.28 5.08 22.25
N MET A 97 -18.24 5.78 21.13
CA MET A 97 -17.08 6.55 20.69
C MET A 97 -17.31 8.03 20.97
N ILE A 98 -16.46 8.61 21.81
CA ILE A 98 -16.54 10.01 22.23
C ILE A 98 -15.40 10.76 21.57
N TYR A 99 -15.73 11.63 20.62
CA TYR A 99 -14.78 12.43 19.87
C TYR A 99 -14.54 13.75 20.56
N PHE A 100 -13.27 14.13 20.71
CA PHE A 100 -12.88 15.43 21.20
C PHE A 100 -12.19 16.24 20.10
N LYS A 101 -12.65 17.47 19.85
CA LYS A 101 -11.91 18.44 19.04
C LYS A 101 -10.57 18.79 19.70
N VAL A 102 -10.62 19.11 20.99
CA VAL A 102 -9.44 19.31 21.85
C VAL A 102 -9.42 18.19 22.89
N PHE A 103 -8.46 17.27 22.78
CA PHE A 103 -8.40 16.11 23.67
C PHE A 103 -8.00 16.52 25.10
N PRO A 104 -8.76 16.13 26.14
CA PRO A 104 -8.41 16.45 27.51
C PRO A 104 -7.05 15.87 27.94
N THR A 105 -6.36 16.56 28.83
CA THR A 105 -5.03 16.15 29.32
C THR A 105 -5.06 15.42 30.66
N ASP A 106 -6.15 15.54 31.42
CA ASP A 106 -6.35 14.83 32.69
C ASP A 106 -6.65 13.35 32.45
N ARG A 107 -5.59 12.53 32.49
CA ARG A 107 -5.66 11.08 32.25
C ARG A 107 -6.48 10.34 33.31
N GLU A 108 -6.44 10.78 34.56
CA GLU A 108 -7.16 10.11 35.64
C GLU A 108 -8.66 10.34 35.50
N ALA A 109 -9.06 11.58 35.18
CA ALA A 109 -10.44 11.93 34.87
C ALA A 109 -10.96 11.18 33.64
N LEU A 110 -10.19 11.15 32.54
CA LEU A 110 -10.53 10.39 31.32
C LEU A 110 -10.78 8.90 31.64
N TYR A 111 -9.90 8.29 32.44
CA TYR A 111 -10.01 6.88 32.82
C TYR A 111 -11.28 6.60 33.65
N LYS A 112 -11.49 7.39 34.71
CA LYS A 112 -12.66 7.25 35.58
C LYS A 112 -13.97 7.48 34.83
N ALA A 113 -14.00 8.48 33.94
CA ALA A 113 -15.13 8.76 33.09
C ALA A 113 -15.45 7.59 32.15
N THR A 114 -14.43 7.08 31.44
CA THR A 114 -14.56 5.92 30.55
C THR A 114 -15.15 4.72 31.27
N LYS A 115 -14.69 4.43 32.50
CA LYS A 115 -15.20 3.33 33.33
C LYS A 115 -16.66 3.54 33.74
N GLN A 116 -17.02 4.73 34.23
CA GLN A 116 -18.40 5.01 34.67
C GLN A 116 -19.41 4.93 33.52
N ILE A 117 -19.04 5.40 32.33
CA ILE A 117 -19.90 5.30 31.14
C ILE A 117 -20.10 3.83 30.75
N ALA A 118 -19.03 3.04 30.79
CA ALA A 118 -19.09 1.62 30.44
C ALA A 118 -19.93 0.79 31.44
N GLU A 119 -19.84 1.11 32.73
CA GLU A 119 -20.65 0.49 33.78
C GLU A 119 -22.14 0.79 33.55
N PHE A 120 -22.50 2.07 33.33
CA PHE A 120 -23.89 2.44 33.07
C PHE A 120 -24.44 1.79 31.79
N ALA A 121 -23.65 1.75 30.71
CA ALA A 121 -24.08 1.14 29.45
C ALA A 121 -24.37 -0.35 29.62
N ARG A 122 -23.58 -1.05 30.44
CA ARG A 122 -23.77 -2.47 30.80
C ARG A 122 -24.97 -2.70 31.70
N ASP A 123 -25.24 -1.78 32.63
CA ASP A 123 -26.42 -1.88 33.50
C ASP A 123 -27.72 -1.57 32.75
N SER A 124 -27.63 -0.78 31.68
CA SER A 124 -28.76 -0.34 30.86
C SER A 124 -29.04 -1.25 29.67
N SER A 125 -28.11 -2.15 29.32
CA SER A 125 -28.19 -3.04 28.16
C SER A 125 -27.36 -4.31 28.35
N ASP A 126 -27.88 -5.44 27.86
CA ASP A 126 -27.13 -6.71 27.82
C ASP A 126 -25.97 -6.70 26.80
N GLU A 127 -25.78 -5.62 26.03
CA GLU A 127 -24.71 -5.48 25.04
C GLU A 127 -23.35 -5.18 25.72
N PRO A 128 -22.26 -5.86 25.33
CA PRO A 128 -20.93 -5.64 25.92
C PRO A 128 -20.24 -4.41 25.31
N PHE A 129 -20.67 -3.21 25.70
CA PHE A 129 -20.14 -1.96 25.18
C PHE A 129 -18.65 -1.73 25.50
N CYS A 130 -17.90 -1.34 24.48
CA CYS A 130 -16.61 -0.67 24.63
C CYS A 130 -16.82 0.85 24.67
N VAL A 131 -16.14 1.57 25.56
CA VAL A 131 -16.12 3.04 25.54
C VAL A 131 -14.75 3.49 25.08
N GLU A 132 -14.71 4.35 24.06
CA GLU A 132 -13.47 4.93 23.53
C GLU A 132 -13.57 6.45 23.43
N MET A 133 -12.74 7.15 24.19
CA MET A 133 -12.52 8.59 24.07
C MET A 133 -11.34 8.83 23.13
N ILE A 134 -11.52 9.64 22.10
CA ILE A 134 -10.52 9.83 21.04
C ILE A 134 -10.44 11.28 20.56
N GLY A 135 -9.21 11.75 20.35
CA GLY A 135 -8.93 13.10 19.88
C GLY A 135 -8.99 13.22 18.36
N GLN A 136 -9.29 14.43 17.89
CA GLN A 136 -9.31 14.84 16.49
C GLN A 136 -8.10 14.33 15.65
N PRO A 137 -6.84 14.38 16.15
CA PRO A 137 -5.68 13.91 15.38
C PRO A 137 -5.70 12.41 15.07
N LEU A 138 -6.54 11.61 15.73
CA LEU A 138 -6.66 10.17 15.54
C LEU A 138 -7.89 9.75 14.70
N VAL A 139 -8.72 10.71 14.29
CA VAL A 139 -9.96 10.43 13.53
C VAL A 139 -10.01 11.16 12.20
N TRP A 140 -9.49 12.39 12.15
CA TRP A 140 -9.60 13.20 10.94
C TRP A 140 -8.62 12.77 9.86
N THR A 141 -8.95 13.15 8.63
CA THR A 141 -8.08 12.97 7.47
C THR A 141 -6.73 13.64 7.72
N ILE A 142 -5.68 12.88 7.49
CA ILE A 142 -4.30 13.36 7.63
C ILE A 142 -3.80 13.82 6.26
N ALA A 143 -3.17 14.99 6.26
CA ALA A 143 -2.35 15.44 5.16
C ALA A 143 -0.89 15.33 5.56
N TYR A 144 -0.11 14.63 4.72
CA TYR A 144 1.33 14.53 4.90
C TYR A 144 2.09 14.87 3.63
N GLY A 145 3.38 15.19 3.77
CA GLY A 145 4.22 15.53 2.62
C GLY A 145 5.70 15.61 2.95
N PRO A 146 6.54 15.81 1.93
CA PRO A 146 7.98 15.91 2.10
C PRO A 146 8.38 17.12 2.94
N VAL A 147 9.38 16.94 3.80
CA VAL A 147 10.04 18.03 4.51
C VAL A 147 11.05 18.69 3.56
N ARG A 148 10.82 19.97 3.21
CA ARG A 148 11.68 20.70 2.25
C ARG A 148 12.30 21.95 2.82
N ASP A 149 11.65 22.54 3.81
CA ASP A 149 12.03 23.80 4.43
C ASP A 149 13.01 23.61 5.61
N ARG A 150 13.51 22.38 5.81
CA ARG A 150 14.47 22.00 6.85
C ARG A 150 15.62 21.14 6.31
N PRO A 151 16.40 21.64 5.33
CA PRO A 151 17.53 20.89 4.77
C PRO A 151 18.64 20.62 5.81
N ASP A 152 18.68 21.39 6.90
CA ASP A 152 19.56 21.16 8.05
C ASP A 152 19.38 19.76 8.67
N LEU A 153 18.17 19.21 8.61
CA LEU A 153 17.88 17.88 9.16
C LEU A 153 18.59 16.76 8.39
N LEU A 154 18.99 16.96 7.13
CA LEU A 154 19.69 15.92 6.35
C LEU A 154 21.00 15.50 7.02
N GLN A 155 21.68 16.43 7.68
CA GLN A 155 22.98 16.17 8.31
C GLN A 155 22.87 15.29 9.56
N CYS A 156 21.69 15.25 10.20
CA CYS A 156 21.48 14.50 11.42
C CYS A 156 20.43 13.39 11.30
N TRP A 157 19.72 13.30 10.17
CA TRP A 157 18.63 12.34 9.98
C TRP A 157 19.08 10.89 10.14
N ASP A 158 20.24 10.53 9.60
CA ASP A 158 20.80 9.17 9.74
C ASP A 158 21.04 8.79 11.20
N LYS A 159 21.56 9.73 11.99
CA LYS A 159 21.74 9.53 13.43
C LYS A 159 20.40 9.45 14.16
N MET A 160 19.42 10.29 13.77
CA MET A 160 18.09 10.28 14.38
C MET A 160 17.37 8.96 14.15
N ARG A 161 17.31 8.45 12.91
CA ARG A 161 16.62 7.19 12.60
C ARG A 161 17.22 5.98 13.31
N VAL A 162 18.56 5.93 13.45
CA VAL A 162 19.25 4.90 14.24
C VAL A 162 18.85 4.98 15.70
N LEU A 163 18.89 6.18 16.30
CA LEU A 163 18.55 6.36 17.70
C LEU A 163 17.08 6.02 17.99
N VAL A 164 16.17 6.44 17.10
CA VAL A 164 14.74 6.10 17.18
C VAL A 164 14.56 4.58 17.14
N TYR A 165 15.23 3.90 16.20
CA TYR A 165 15.18 2.44 16.10
C TYR A 165 15.67 1.74 17.38
N GLU A 166 16.83 2.15 17.91
CA GLU A 166 17.35 1.60 19.16
C GLU A 166 16.39 1.78 20.33
N ARG A 167 15.69 2.91 20.41
CA ARG A 167 14.67 3.14 21.44
C ARG A 167 13.44 2.26 21.22
N LEU A 168 13.00 2.06 19.99
CA LEU A 168 11.89 1.13 19.70
C LEU A 168 12.23 -0.30 20.13
N GLU A 169 13.46 -0.76 19.88
CA GLU A 169 13.92 -2.11 20.26
C GLU A 169 14.17 -2.28 21.76
N ALA A 170 14.40 -1.18 22.50
CA ALA A 170 14.63 -1.23 23.94
C ALA A 170 13.35 -1.41 24.77
N HIS A 171 12.16 -1.24 24.18
CA HIS A 171 10.88 -1.30 24.89
C HIS A 171 10.06 -2.50 24.41
N GLU A 172 9.62 -3.33 25.35
CA GLU A 172 8.81 -4.53 25.05
C GLU A 172 7.51 -4.23 24.29
N ALA A 173 6.99 -2.99 24.37
CA ALA A 173 5.81 -2.57 23.63
C ALA A 173 6.02 -2.46 22.11
N THR A 174 7.27 -2.27 21.65
CA THR A 174 7.61 -1.97 20.24
C THR A 174 8.72 -2.83 19.66
N LYS A 175 9.42 -3.59 20.51
CA LYS A 175 10.54 -4.46 20.15
C LYS A 175 10.16 -5.48 19.07
N GLY A 176 10.92 -5.49 17.97
CA GLY A 176 10.68 -6.37 16.83
C GLY A 176 9.42 -6.07 16.01
N SER A 177 8.68 -5.00 16.33
CA SER A 177 7.44 -4.64 15.63
C SER A 177 7.59 -3.48 14.65
N MET A 178 8.74 -2.80 14.60
CA MET A 178 8.91 -1.62 13.72
C MET A 178 8.80 -2.01 12.24
N THR A 179 7.93 -1.33 11.50
CA THR A 179 7.77 -1.54 10.05
C THR A 179 8.31 -0.38 9.22
N SER A 180 8.25 0.85 9.75
CA SER A 180 8.86 2.02 9.09
C SER A 180 9.23 3.14 10.07
N ILE A 181 10.31 3.88 9.77
CA ILE A 181 10.66 5.16 10.38
C ILE A 181 10.92 6.18 9.27
N SER A 182 10.01 7.15 9.14
CA SER A 182 9.99 8.18 8.10
C SER A 182 10.01 9.59 8.69
N LEU A 183 10.28 10.60 7.86
CA LEU A 183 10.22 12.01 8.23
C LEU A 183 9.27 12.79 7.32
N PHE A 184 8.19 13.32 7.89
CA PHE A 184 7.15 14.03 7.13
C PHE A 184 6.78 15.38 7.75
N ARG A 185 6.23 16.26 6.92
CA ARG A 185 5.27 17.26 7.37
C ARG A 185 3.94 16.56 7.59
N TYR A 186 3.49 16.31 8.82
CA TYR A 186 2.37 15.41 9.12
C TYR A 186 1.34 16.05 10.06
N GLY A 187 0.06 16.04 9.70
CA GLY A 187 -1.02 16.54 10.56
C GLY A 187 -2.36 16.70 9.85
N THR A 188 -3.30 17.38 10.51
CA THR A 188 -4.69 17.53 10.02
C THR A 188 -4.90 18.74 9.09
N LYS A 189 -3.91 19.63 8.93
CA LYS A 189 -4.07 20.79 8.04
C LYS A 189 -3.97 20.33 6.59
N ARG A 190 -4.98 20.65 5.79
CA ARG A 190 -5.08 20.27 4.36
C ARG A 190 -3.83 20.55 3.53
N PHE A 191 -3.17 21.68 3.77
CA PHE A 191 -1.87 21.97 3.16
C PHE A 191 -0.76 21.43 4.07
N TYR A 192 -0.13 20.32 3.66
CA TYR A 192 0.85 19.62 4.50
C TYR A 192 2.00 20.54 4.95
N GLY A 193 2.41 21.54 4.16
CA GLY A 193 3.49 22.46 4.55
C GLY A 193 3.20 23.25 5.84
N ASN A 194 1.92 23.37 6.24
CA ASN A 194 1.53 24.02 7.49
C ASN A 194 1.53 23.07 8.70
N ASN A 195 1.70 21.77 8.48
CA ASN A 195 1.80 20.76 9.53
C ASN A 195 3.22 20.73 10.12
N PRO A 196 3.40 20.27 11.37
CA PRO A 196 4.73 20.14 11.97
C PRO A 196 5.59 19.09 11.24
N VAL A 197 6.91 19.19 11.43
CA VAL A 197 7.84 18.12 11.06
C VAL A 197 7.73 17.02 12.12
N THR A 198 7.52 15.79 11.65
CA THR A 198 7.17 14.64 12.48
C THR A 198 7.99 13.42 12.05
N ILE A 199 8.64 12.78 13.02
CA ILE A 199 9.14 11.41 12.91
C ILE A 199 7.91 10.50 12.92
N PHE A 200 7.60 9.97 11.75
CA PHE A 200 6.46 9.09 11.54
C PHE A 200 6.92 7.65 11.61
N ILE A 201 6.43 6.92 12.60
CA ILE A 201 6.81 5.55 12.91
C ILE A 201 5.59 4.67 12.67
N THR A 202 5.79 3.57 11.96
CA THR A 202 4.80 2.51 11.87
C THR A 202 5.32 1.25 12.53
N VAL A 203 4.41 0.53 13.18
CA VAL A 203 4.66 -0.75 13.84
C VAL A 203 3.63 -1.77 13.36
N ASP A 204 3.94 -3.05 13.43
CA ASP A 204 2.96 -4.09 13.15
C ASP A 204 1.98 -4.29 14.29
N PHE A 205 0.97 -5.11 14.05
CA PHE A 205 -0.16 -5.26 14.95
C PHE A 205 0.20 -5.95 16.27
N ASP A 206 1.38 -6.56 16.42
CA ASP A 206 1.81 -7.19 17.66
C ASP A 206 2.30 -6.15 18.69
N SER A 207 2.65 -4.94 18.23
CA SER A 207 3.00 -3.83 19.11
C SER A 207 1.83 -3.39 20.01
N GLN A 208 2.15 -3.17 21.29
CA GLN A 208 1.19 -2.82 22.34
C GLN A 208 1.09 -1.31 22.52
N GLU A 209 -0.01 -0.72 22.05
CA GLU A 209 -0.26 0.73 22.07
C GLU A 209 -0.23 1.35 23.47
N VAL A 210 -0.49 0.55 24.51
CA VAL A 210 -0.44 0.97 25.93
C VAL A 210 0.94 1.49 26.33
N GLY A 211 2.02 0.91 25.79
CA GLY A 211 3.40 1.29 26.14
C GLY A 211 3.99 2.41 25.27
N TRP A 212 3.31 2.82 24.20
CA TRP A 212 3.82 3.84 23.28
C TRP A 212 4.12 5.20 23.94
N PRO A 213 3.37 5.70 24.94
CA PRO A 213 3.72 6.94 25.62
C PRO A 213 5.13 6.93 26.23
N ASP A 214 5.54 5.82 26.84
CA ASP A 214 6.85 5.69 27.47
C ASP A 214 7.96 5.61 26.43
N VAL A 215 7.70 4.91 25.32
CA VAL A 215 8.58 4.84 24.15
C VAL A 215 8.80 6.24 23.55
N ILE A 216 7.72 7.00 23.33
CA ILE A 216 7.79 8.37 22.78
C ILE A 216 8.61 9.28 23.70
N ASN A 217 8.35 9.24 25.01
CA ASN A 217 9.10 10.06 25.98
C ASN A 217 10.59 9.70 25.99
N ASP A 218 10.94 8.42 25.87
CA ASP A 218 12.33 7.97 25.81
C ASP A 218 13.02 8.41 24.51
N ILE A 219 12.32 8.36 23.37
CA ILE A 219 12.85 8.91 22.10
C ILE A 219 13.08 10.42 22.22
N GLU A 220 12.10 11.20 22.69
CA GLU A 220 12.24 12.66 22.87
C GLU A 220 13.42 13.01 23.79
N LYS A 221 13.53 12.29 24.91
CA LYS A 221 14.65 12.43 25.85
C LYS A 221 15.98 12.11 25.18
N SER A 222 16.06 11.00 24.47
CA SER A 222 17.29 10.53 23.82
C SER A 222 17.75 11.49 22.72
N LEU A 223 16.83 12.01 21.91
CA LEU A 223 17.13 13.05 20.91
C LEU A 223 17.73 14.30 21.57
N LYS A 224 17.12 14.76 22.68
CA LYS A 224 17.59 15.92 23.44
C LYS A 224 18.97 15.71 24.05
N GLU A 225 19.24 14.55 24.64
CA GLU A 225 20.55 14.19 25.20
C GLU A 225 21.66 14.19 24.14
N HIS A 226 21.32 13.81 22.90
CA HIS A 226 22.23 13.83 21.76
C HIS A 226 22.30 15.19 21.03
N GLN A 227 21.68 16.24 21.58
CA GLN A 227 21.60 17.59 21.00
C GLN A 227 20.99 17.59 19.58
N LEU A 228 20.07 16.66 19.33
CA LEU A 228 19.33 16.57 18.07
C LEU A 228 18.07 17.45 18.12
N PRO A 229 17.57 17.89 16.95
CA PRO A 229 16.36 18.71 16.89
C PRO A 229 15.16 18.05 17.55
N ASP A 230 14.40 18.84 18.30
CA ASP A 230 13.12 18.42 18.87
C ASP A 230 12.06 18.38 17.77
N LEU A 231 11.51 17.19 17.53
CA LEU A 231 10.54 16.91 16.47
C LEU A 231 9.34 16.17 17.04
N TYR A 232 8.18 16.31 16.40
CA TYR A 232 6.99 15.56 16.78
C TYR A 232 7.21 14.07 16.49
N ILE A 233 6.63 13.21 17.31
CA ILE A 233 6.67 11.76 17.12
C ILE A 233 5.24 11.24 16.98
N HIS A 234 5.01 10.44 15.95
CA HIS A 234 3.75 9.74 15.72
C HIS A 234 4.02 8.26 15.53
N ILE A 235 3.27 7.41 16.23
CA ILE A 235 3.32 5.95 16.10
C ILE A 235 1.93 5.46 15.68
N GLU A 236 1.84 4.58 14.69
CA GLU A 236 0.60 3.89 14.32
C GLU A 236 0.84 2.44 13.89
N HIS A 237 -0.21 1.62 14.00
CA HIS A 237 -0.18 0.26 13.45
C HIS A 237 -0.29 0.28 11.92
N ASN A 238 0.74 -0.18 11.21
CA ASN A 238 0.72 -0.27 9.76
C ASN A 238 1.76 -1.29 9.29
N VAL A 239 1.34 -2.31 8.55
CA VAL A 239 2.23 -3.34 7.97
C VAL A 239 2.54 -3.08 6.49
N GLY A 240 2.08 -1.95 5.95
CA GLY A 240 2.21 -1.62 4.53
C GLY A 240 1.35 -2.47 3.61
N PHE A 241 1.62 -2.38 2.32
CA PHE A 241 0.93 -3.17 1.30
C PHE A 241 1.37 -4.64 1.37
N SER A 242 0.40 -5.56 1.32
CA SER A 242 0.68 -7.00 1.36
C SER A 242 1.55 -7.43 0.18
N SER A 243 2.51 -8.29 0.49
CA SER A 243 3.36 -8.98 -0.48
C SER A 243 2.69 -10.21 -1.10
N ALA A 244 1.64 -10.71 -0.43
CA ALA A 244 0.95 -11.90 -0.86
C ALA A 244 0.03 -11.57 -2.04
N PRO A 245 -0.01 -12.45 -3.06
CA PRO A 245 -0.95 -12.29 -4.14
C PRO A 245 -2.38 -12.33 -3.61
N PRO A 246 -3.30 -11.52 -4.18
CA PRO A 246 -4.71 -11.70 -3.88
C PRO A 246 -5.12 -13.12 -4.30
N SER A 247 -5.75 -13.87 -3.39
CA SER A 247 -6.31 -15.16 -3.78
C SER A 247 -7.59 -14.91 -4.57
N LEU A 248 -7.62 -15.38 -5.80
CA LEU A 248 -8.84 -15.37 -6.61
C LEU A 248 -9.92 -16.32 -6.03
N LEU A 249 -9.61 -17.15 -5.04
CA LEU A 249 -10.63 -17.92 -4.31
C LEU A 249 -11.40 -17.07 -3.29
N ASP A 250 -11.02 -15.81 -3.07
CA ASP A 250 -11.80 -14.84 -2.29
C ASP A 250 -13.00 -14.28 -3.08
N LEU A 251 -13.25 -14.75 -4.32
CA LEU A 251 -14.28 -14.27 -5.26
C LEU A 251 -15.74 -14.52 -4.82
N GLU A 252 -16.00 -15.25 -3.73
CA GLU A 252 -17.32 -15.28 -3.11
C GLU A 252 -17.54 -14.06 -2.20
N GLY A 253 -17.95 -12.94 -2.81
CA GLY A 253 -18.52 -11.84 -2.04
C GLY A 253 -18.33 -10.44 -2.62
N GLU A 254 -18.98 -9.48 -1.97
CA GLU A 254 -18.87 -8.05 -2.27
C GLU A 254 -17.44 -7.51 -2.06
N TYR A 255 -16.63 -8.19 -1.23
CA TYR A 255 -15.25 -7.82 -0.94
C TYR A 255 -14.33 -7.97 -2.16
N ALA A 256 -14.42 -9.08 -2.91
CA ALA A 256 -13.65 -9.28 -4.13
C ALA A 256 -14.06 -8.34 -5.27
N ARG A 257 -15.36 -7.99 -5.38
CA ARG A 257 -15.85 -6.99 -6.33
C ARG A 257 -15.25 -5.61 -6.09
N ASN A 258 -15.15 -5.19 -4.82
CA ASN A 258 -14.60 -3.89 -4.44
C ASN A 258 -13.07 -3.83 -4.54
N ARG A 259 -12.37 -4.95 -4.30
CA ARG A 259 -10.90 -5.00 -4.31
C ARG A 259 -10.32 -5.10 -5.72
N LEU A 260 -11.05 -5.73 -6.65
CA LEU A 260 -10.58 -5.99 -8.02
C LEU A 260 -11.28 -5.13 -9.09
N GLY A 261 -12.17 -4.22 -8.71
CA GLY A 261 -13.01 -3.44 -9.64
C GLY A 261 -12.29 -2.54 -10.66
N ARG A 262 -10.95 -2.57 -10.73
CA ARG A 262 -10.11 -1.97 -11.78
C ARG A 262 -9.10 -2.95 -12.41
N GLY A 263 -9.10 -4.21 -12.01
CA GLY A 263 -8.22 -5.26 -12.54
C GLY A 263 -8.75 -5.95 -13.80
N SER A 264 -9.98 -5.67 -14.22
CA SER A 264 -10.49 -6.15 -15.51
C SER A 264 -9.87 -5.33 -16.64
N ILE A 265 -9.41 -6.01 -17.68
CA ILE A 265 -8.85 -5.35 -18.86
C ILE A 265 -9.99 -5.12 -19.84
N GLU A 266 -10.43 -3.86 -19.98
CA GLU A 266 -11.53 -3.47 -20.88
C GLU A 266 -11.11 -3.49 -22.36
N ASP A 267 -9.88 -3.08 -22.67
CA ASP A 267 -9.36 -3.06 -24.04
C ASP A 267 -8.90 -4.46 -24.50
N ASP A 268 -8.63 -4.61 -25.81
CA ASP A 268 -8.01 -5.81 -26.36
C ASP A 268 -6.65 -6.10 -25.70
N TYR A 269 -6.27 -7.37 -25.61
CA TYR A 269 -4.95 -7.73 -25.11
C TYR A 269 -3.85 -7.29 -26.07
N ASN A 270 -2.86 -6.59 -25.52
CA ASN A 270 -1.74 -6.09 -26.30
C ASN A 270 -0.85 -7.24 -26.78
N LYS A 271 -0.60 -7.27 -28.08
CA LYS A 271 0.33 -8.23 -28.70
C LYS A 271 1.76 -8.02 -28.20
N THR A 272 2.18 -6.78 -27.99
CA THR A 272 3.49 -6.45 -27.40
C THR A 272 3.32 -6.00 -25.95
N VAL A 273 4.37 -6.16 -25.15
CA VAL A 273 4.39 -5.76 -23.74
C VAL A 273 5.10 -4.42 -23.64
N ASN A 274 4.38 -3.33 -23.43
CA ASN A 274 4.96 -2.00 -23.32
C ASN A 274 5.40 -1.67 -21.88
N LEU A 275 6.15 -0.59 -21.73
CA LEU A 275 6.43 0.01 -20.43
C LEU A 275 5.14 0.17 -19.59
N GLY A 276 5.19 -0.28 -18.35
CA GLY A 276 4.08 -0.20 -17.39
C GLY A 276 3.02 -1.30 -17.54
N GLU A 277 3.14 -2.22 -18.51
CA GLU A 277 2.23 -3.36 -18.62
C GLU A 277 2.31 -4.29 -17.43
N VAL A 278 1.19 -4.94 -17.10
CA VAL A 278 1.16 -5.92 -16.02
C VAL A 278 1.73 -7.25 -16.50
N ILE A 279 2.60 -7.83 -15.68
CA ILE A 279 3.33 -9.08 -15.92
C ILE A 279 3.30 -9.96 -14.67
N GLY A 280 3.38 -11.27 -14.84
CA GLY A 280 3.44 -12.21 -13.73
C GLY A 280 3.89 -13.60 -14.17
N PRO A 281 4.32 -14.46 -13.24
CA PRO A 281 4.73 -15.83 -13.58
C PRO A 281 3.57 -16.71 -14.04
N ALA A 282 3.85 -17.59 -14.99
CA ALA A 282 2.96 -18.62 -15.55
C ALA A 282 2.81 -19.82 -14.62
N ASN A 283 2.53 -19.58 -13.33
CA ASN A 283 2.50 -20.64 -12.33
C ASN A 283 1.28 -20.52 -11.41
N PHE A 284 0.91 -21.65 -10.83
CA PHE A 284 -0.06 -21.73 -9.75
C PHE A 284 0.64 -22.23 -8.49
N VAL A 285 0.14 -21.83 -7.33
CA VAL A 285 0.52 -22.37 -6.03
C VAL A 285 -0.62 -23.25 -5.54
N MET A 286 -0.30 -24.49 -5.20
CA MET A 286 -1.24 -25.35 -4.50
C MET A 286 -1.29 -24.94 -3.03
N ARG A 287 -2.46 -24.51 -2.57
CA ARG A 287 -2.71 -24.17 -1.17
C ARG A 287 -2.95 -25.43 -0.34
N GLU A 288 -2.88 -25.28 0.98
CA GLU A 288 -3.11 -26.38 1.95
C GLU A 288 -4.50 -27.03 1.83
N ASP A 289 -5.49 -26.27 1.37
CA ASP A 289 -6.86 -26.73 1.11
C ASP A 289 -7.04 -27.39 -0.28
N TRP A 290 -5.93 -27.68 -0.98
CA TRP A 290 -5.89 -28.28 -2.32
C TRP A 290 -6.50 -27.41 -3.41
N THR A 291 -6.61 -26.10 -3.18
CA THR A 291 -7.05 -25.15 -4.19
C THR A 291 -5.87 -24.49 -4.88
N GLU A 292 -6.00 -24.24 -6.18
CA GLU A 292 -5.00 -23.50 -6.96
C GLU A 292 -5.11 -22.00 -6.64
N GLY A 293 -4.02 -21.41 -6.18
CA GLY A 293 -3.82 -19.98 -6.00
C GLY A 293 -2.89 -19.41 -7.05
N TYR A 294 -2.99 -18.10 -7.28
CA TYR A 294 -2.09 -17.38 -8.19
C TYR A 294 -0.86 -16.88 -7.43
N VAL A 295 0.24 -16.68 -8.15
CA VAL A 295 1.55 -16.39 -7.55
C VAL A 295 1.93 -14.90 -7.51
N GLY A 296 1.02 -14.03 -7.96
CA GLY A 296 1.18 -12.58 -7.94
C GLY A 296 1.57 -11.98 -9.28
N HIS A 297 1.50 -10.66 -9.35
CA HIS A 297 1.81 -9.88 -10.53
C HIS A 297 2.29 -8.48 -10.15
N GLY A 298 2.94 -7.80 -11.09
CA GLY A 298 3.38 -6.41 -10.97
C GLY A 298 3.59 -5.84 -12.37
N ASN A 299 4.36 -4.77 -12.50
CA ASN A 299 4.55 -4.10 -13.78
C ASN A 299 5.90 -4.40 -14.40
N LEU A 300 5.94 -4.43 -15.74
CA LEU A 300 7.17 -4.23 -16.49
C LEU A 300 7.59 -2.76 -16.33
N GLY A 301 8.74 -2.53 -15.73
CA GLY A 301 9.24 -1.20 -15.47
C GLY A 301 9.65 -0.46 -16.71
N CYS A 302 10.61 -1.02 -17.45
CA CYS A 302 11.02 -0.54 -18.76
C CYS A 302 11.85 -1.63 -19.46
N TYR A 303 12.28 -1.36 -20.67
CA TYR A 303 13.31 -2.12 -21.35
C TYR A 303 14.69 -1.52 -21.12
N VAL A 304 15.66 -2.40 -20.87
CA VAL A 304 17.08 -2.07 -20.81
C VAL A 304 17.83 -2.85 -21.87
N GLU A 305 18.91 -2.28 -22.38
CA GLU A 305 19.89 -3.02 -23.18
C GLU A 305 21.06 -3.39 -22.29
N VAL A 306 21.48 -4.64 -22.40
CA VAL A 306 22.59 -5.23 -21.64
C VAL A 306 23.67 -5.63 -22.63
N LYS A 307 24.89 -5.15 -22.39
CA LYS A 307 26.06 -5.54 -23.17
C LYS A 307 26.75 -6.72 -22.51
N THR A 308 26.80 -7.83 -23.22
CA THR A 308 27.50 -9.02 -22.74
C THR A 308 29.01 -8.89 -22.96
N ALA A 309 29.82 -9.72 -22.30
CA ALA A 309 31.26 -9.80 -22.53
C ALA A 309 31.62 -10.14 -23.99
N GLN A 310 30.71 -10.81 -24.71
CA GLN A 310 30.82 -11.10 -26.14
C GLN A 310 30.62 -9.86 -27.03
N GLY A 311 30.14 -8.74 -26.46
CA GLY A 311 30.07 -7.43 -27.10
C GLY A 311 28.73 -7.08 -27.76
N SER A 312 27.79 -8.02 -27.85
CA SER A 312 26.43 -7.75 -28.35
C SER A 312 25.58 -7.03 -27.30
N TRP A 313 24.77 -6.06 -27.76
CA TRP A 313 23.69 -5.49 -26.97
C TRP A 313 22.43 -6.32 -27.17
N GLU A 314 21.80 -6.71 -26.07
CA GLU A 314 20.55 -7.46 -26.06
C GLU A 314 19.52 -6.75 -25.18
N LYS A 315 18.26 -6.75 -25.60
CA LYS A 315 17.16 -6.04 -24.91
C LYS A 315 16.49 -6.98 -23.89
N TYR A 316 16.30 -6.48 -22.68
CA TYR A 316 15.67 -7.19 -21.56
C TYR A 316 14.60 -6.31 -20.91
N GLY A 317 13.54 -6.93 -20.39
CA GLY A 317 12.58 -6.26 -19.54
C GLY A 317 13.11 -6.15 -18.11
N LEU A 318 12.99 -4.97 -17.49
CA LEU A 318 13.37 -4.71 -16.09
C LEU A 318 12.11 -4.65 -15.22
N THR A 319 12.10 -5.36 -14.09
CA THR A 319 11.04 -5.32 -13.08
C THR A 319 11.63 -5.61 -11.68
N ASN A 320 10.81 -5.73 -10.63
CA ASN A 320 11.29 -6.16 -9.33
C ASN A 320 11.46 -7.68 -9.22
N TYR A 321 12.40 -8.11 -8.35
CA TYR A 321 12.58 -9.53 -8.08
C TYR A 321 11.34 -10.15 -7.42
N HIS A 322 10.71 -9.48 -6.46
CA HIS A 322 9.51 -10.02 -5.80
C HIS A 322 8.33 -10.29 -6.76
N ILE A 323 8.30 -9.68 -7.95
CA ILE A 323 7.27 -9.91 -8.98
C ILE A 323 7.51 -11.23 -9.72
N VAL A 324 8.78 -11.58 -9.95
CA VAL A 324 9.16 -12.84 -10.62
C VAL A 324 9.32 -14.00 -9.63
N ARG A 325 9.30 -13.72 -8.33
CA ARG A 325 9.53 -14.69 -7.24
C ARG A 325 8.61 -15.91 -7.31
N GLY A 326 7.37 -15.75 -7.77
CA GLY A 326 6.41 -16.83 -7.97
C GLY A 326 6.79 -17.86 -9.06
N ALA A 327 7.80 -17.57 -9.87
CA ALA A 327 8.31 -18.48 -10.90
C ALA A 327 9.25 -19.56 -10.36
N PHE A 328 9.77 -19.39 -9.14
CA PHE A 328 10.80 -20.25 -8.57
C PHE A 328 10.18 -21.41 -7.77
N PRO A 329 10.68 -22.65 -7.93
CA PRO A 329 10.29 -23.77 -7.09
C PRO A 329 10.52 -23.47 -5.60
N GLY A 330 9.49 -23.69 -4.78
CA GLY A 330 9.50 -23.39 -3.35
C GLY A 330 8.64 -22.18 -2.96
N PHE A 331 8.13 -21.40 -3.92
CA PHE A 331 7.16 -20.35 -3.64
C PHE A 331 5.84 -20.95 -3.14
N ASN A 332 5.34 -20.46 -2.00
CA ASN A 332 4.09 -20.95 -1.41
C ASN A 332 3.34 -19.88 -0.62
N THR A 333 2.04 -20.09 -0.43
CA THR A 333 1.13 -19.21 0.31
C THR A 333 0.21 -20.02 1.22
N THR A 334 -0.26 -19.43 2.31
CA THR A 334 -1.24 -20.05 3.22
C THR A 334 -2.34 -19.04 3.59
N ILE A 335 -3.38 -19.49 4.30
CA ILE A 335 -4.47 -18.65 4.78
C ILE A 335 -4.31 -18.41 6.27
N VAL A 336 -4.23 -17.14 6.65
CA VAL A 336 -4.33 -16.71 8.05
C VAL A 336 -5.44 -15.68 8.15
N ASN A 337 -6.45 -15.93 9.00
CA ASN A 337 -7.58 -15.02 9.21
C ASN A 337 -8.31 -14.60 7.92
N LYS A 338 -8.50 -15.55 6.98
CA LYS A 338 -9.12 -15.30 5.65
C LYS A 338 -8.29 -14.40 4.74
N GLU A 339 -7.04 -14.12 5.07
CA GLU A 339 -6.10 -13.43 4.20
C GLU A 339 -5.04 -14.42 3.71
N THR A 340 -4.63 -14.23 2.45
CA THR A 340 -3.50 -14.99 1.90
C THR A 340 -2.22 -14.34 2.38
N VAL A 341 -1.31 -15.16 2.92
CA VAL A 341 0.01 -14.75 3.41
C VAL A 341 1.09 -15.59 2.75
N LEU A 342 2.27 -14.99 2.55
CA LEU A 342 3.43 -15.72 2.02
C LEU A 342 3.99 -16.67 3.08
N VAL A 343 4.38 -17.87 2.65
CA VAL A 343 5.10 -18.83 3.51
C VAL A 343 6.59 -18.70 3.24
N PRO A 344 7.45 -18.63 4.28
CA PRO A 344 8.89 -18.68 4.09
C PRO A 344 9.32 -19.94 3.33
N PRO A 345 10.22 -19.83 2.32
CA PRO A 345 10.67 -20.99 1.56
C PRO A 345 11.52 -21.91 2.44
N SER A 346 11.49 -23.21 2.14
CA SER A 346 12.40 -24.17 2.79
C SER A 346 13.84 -23.92 2.37
N ALA A 347 14.79 -24.12 3.28
CA ALA A 347 16.22 -23.88 3.04
C ALA A 347 16.82 -24.68 1.86
N GLU A 348 16.18 -25.79 1.47
CA GLU A 348 16.59 -26.64 0.35
C GLU A 348 15.96 -26.23 -0.99
N SER A 349 15.01 -25.28 -1.00
CA SER A 349 14.32 -24.86 -2.22
C SER A 349 15.18 -23.95 -3.09
N SER A 350 14.99 -24.02 -4.42
CA SER A 350 15.60 -23.07 -5.36
C SER A 350 15.27 -21.63 -5.01
N LEU A 351 14.02 -21.37 -4.58
CA LEU A 351 13.61 -20.04 -4.15
C LEU A 351 14.46 -19.51 -2.99
N PHE A 352 14.74 -20.30 -1.96
CA PHE A 352 15.59 -19.85 -0.83
C PHE A 352 17.00 -19.47 -1.31
N ILE A 353 17.59 -20.27 -2.21
CA ILE A 353 18.92 -20.00 -2.76
C ILE A 353 18.93 -18.69 -3.53
N VAL A 354 17.89 -18.42 -4.33
CA VAL A 354 17.78 -17.19 -5.12
C VAL A 354 17.46 -15.99 -4.24
N ASP A 355 16.63 -16.13 -3.20
CA ASP A 355 16.41 -15.07 -2.22
C ASP A 355 17.74 -14.67 -1.55
N GLU A 356 18.61 -15.64 -1.23
CA GLU A 356 19.89 -15.42 -0.57
C GLU A 356 20.99 -14.87 -1.50
N LYS A 357 21.08 -15.36 -2.74
CA LYS A 357 22.25 -15.14 -3.63
C LYS A 357 21.92 -14.47 -4.95
N GLY A 358 20.64 -14.23 -5.23
CA GLY A 358 20.17 -13.83 -6.55
C GLY A 358 20.29 -14.93 -7.60
N LEU A 359 19.86 -14.59 -8.81
CA LEU A 359 19.93 -15.47 -9.98
C LEU A 359 20.96 -14.90 -10.97
N PRO A 360 22.13 -15.55 -11.15
CA PRO A 360 23.14 -15.07 -12.08
C PRO A 360 22.74 -15.36 -13.55
N PRO A 361 23.18 -14.53 -14.52
CA PRO A 361 22.93 -14.76 -15.93
C PRO A 361 23.33 -16.17 -16.39
N GLY A 362 22.48 -16.89 -17.11
CA GLY A 362 22.79 -18.22 -17.65
C GLY A 362 22.68 -19.38 -16.65
N SER A 363 21.97 -19.18 -15.54
CA SER A 363 21.47 -20.27 -14.71
C SER A 363 20.54 -21.20 -15.50
N HIS A 364 20.60 -22.51 -15.24
CA HIS A 364 19.74 -23.51 -15.89
C HIS A 364 18.57 -23.95 -15.00
N GLU A 365 18.09 -23.09 -14.09
CA GLU A 365 16.93 -23.40 -13.27
C GLU A 365 15.68 -23.54 -14.14
N ALA A 366 14.85 -24.54 -13.85
CA ALA A 366 13.57 -24.74 -14.51
C ALA A 366 12.55 -23.74 -13.95
N LEU A 367 12.57 -22.52 -14.46
CA LEU A 367 11.70 -21.44 -14.03
C LEU A 367 10.40 -21.44 -14.82
N ALA A 368 9.30 -21.03 -14.17
CA ALA A 368 8.09 -20.74 -14.90
C ALA A 368 8.32 -19.56 -15.87
N MET A 369 7.69 -19.65 -17.04
CA MET A 369 7.66 -18.56 -18.01
C MET A 369 6.95 -17.33 -17.41
N MET A 370 7.26 -16.14 -17.91
CA MET A 370 6.51 -14.92 -17.61
C MET A 370 5.34 -14.74 -18.60
N GLU A 371 4.25 -14.14 -18.14
CA GLU A 371 3.04 -13.89 -18.93
C GLU A 371 2.66 -12.40 -18.92
N SER A 372 2.01 -11.97 -20.01
CA SER A 372 1.32 -10.68 -20.09
C SER A 372 0.10 -10.79 -21.02
N PRO A 373 -1.11 -10.40 -20.56
CA PRO A 373 -1.42 -10.10 -19.16
C PRO A 373 -1.20 -11.36 -18.29
N PRO A 374 -1.04 -11.22 -16.96
CA PRO A 374 -0.96 -12.37 -16.08
C PRO A 374 -2.29 -13.14 -16.08
N ARG A 375 -2.24 -14.47 -15.98
CA ARG A 375 -3.44 -15.31 -15.91
C ARG A 375 -4.45 -14.90 -14.85
N SER A 376 -4.00 -14.40 -13.69
CA SER A 376 -4.89 -13.89 -12.65
C SER A 376 -5.78 -12.75 -13.14
N MET A 377 -5.23 -11.83 -13.94
CA MET A 377 -6.03 -10.73 -14.51
C MET A 377 -6.91 -11.22 -15.66
N HIS A 378 -6.44 -12.20 -16.44
CA HIS A 378 -7.24 -12.81 -17.49
C HIS A 378 -8.50 -13.47 -16.92
N ASP A 379 -8.33 -14.37 -15.95
CA ASP A 379 -9.42 -15.12 -15.34
C ASP A 379 -10.42 -14.18 -14.63
N TYR A 380 -9.91 -13.13 -13.97
CA TYR A 380 -10.76 -12.08 -13.40
C TYR A 380 -11.55 -11.30 -14.47
N THR A 381 -10.90 -10.94 -15.58
CA THR A 381 -11.56 -10.25 -16.70
C THR A 381 -12.69 -11.11 -17.28
N LEU A 382 -12.46 -12.41 -17.45
CA LEU A 382 -13.49 -13.34 -17.92
C LEU A 382 -14.64 -13.48 -16.92
N TRP A 383 -14.34 -13.53 -15.63
CA TRP A 383 -15.36 -13.60 -14.58
C TRP A 383 -16.27 -12.36 -14.56
N ILE A 384 -15.69 -11.15 -14.66
CA ILE A 384 -16.47 -9.90 -14.76
C ILE A 384 -17.34 -9.90 -16.03
N ALA A 385 -16.78 -10.32 -17.16
CA ALA A 385 -17.54 -10.42 -18.40
C ALA A 385 -18.73 -11.37 -18.26
N GLN A 386 -18.56 -12.51 -17.57
CA GLN A 386 -19.66 -13.44 -17.31
C GLN A 386 -20.76 -12.83 -16.43
N ILE A 387 -20.40 -12.08 -15.39
CA ILE A 387 -21.38 -11.35 -14.56
C ILE A 387 -22.18 -10.36 -15.42
N ASN A 388 -21.49 -9.60 -16.26
CA ASN A 388 -22.13 -8.63 -17.15
C ASN A 388 -23.07 -9.32 -18.16
N LEU A 389 -22.68 -10.47 -18.70
CA LEU A 389 -23.54 -11.29 -19.57
C LEU A 389 -24.81 -11.75 -18.83
N ASP A 390 -24.67 -12.22 -17.59
CA ASP A 390 -25.81 -12.65 -16.78
C ASP A 390 -26.76 -11.49 -16.46
N ASP A 391 -26.23 -10.30 -16.14
CA ASP A 391 -27.01 -9.10 -15.91
C ASP A 391 -27.74 -8.59 -17.16
N MET A 392 -27.07 -8.65 -18.31
CA MET A 392 -27.70 -8.35 -19.60
C MET A 392 -28.82 -9.34 -19.91
N ASN A 393 -28.60 -10.64 -19.71
CA ASN A 393 -29.64 -11.67 -19.89
C ASN A 393 -30.86 -11.43 -19.00
N ARG A 394 -30.66 -11.13 -17.70
CA ARG A 394 -31.74 -10.76 -16.78
C ARG A 394 -32.49 -9.51 -17.24
N SER A 395 -31.78 -8.53 -17.78
CA SER A 395 -32.36 -7.28 -18.27
C SER A 395 -33.18 -7.49 -19.54
N LEU A 396 -32.69 -8.29 -20.49
CA LEU A 396 -33.44 -8.70 -21.69
C LEU A 396 -34.72 -9.48 -21.33
N GLN A 397 -34.64 -10.41 -20.37
CA GLN A 397 -35.83 -11.13 -19.88
C GLN A 397 -36.86 -10.18 -19.24
N ARG A 398 -36.42 -9.21 -18.43
CA ARG A 398 -37.32 -8.20 -17.85
C ARG A 398 -37.96 -7.31 -18.90
N LEU A 399 -37.21 -6.89 -19.92
CA LEU A 399 -37.75 -6.13 -21.06
C LEU A 399 -38.79 -6.94 -21.83
N HIS A 400 -38.54 -8.23 -22.06
CA HIS A 400 -39.49 -9.11 -22.73
C HIS A 400 -40.81 -9.26 -21.95
N ILE A 401 -40.75 -9.35 -20.62
CA ILE A 401 -41.93 -9.46 -19.75
C ILE A 401 -42.70 -8.13 -19.66
N ASN A 402 -42.00 -6.99 -19.62
CA ASN A 402 -42.58 -5.67 -19.40
C ASN A 402 -42.90 -4.89 -20.70
N ALA A 403 -42.74 -5.50 -21.88
CA ALA A 403 -42.94 -4.86 -23.18
C ALA A 403 -44.38 -4.38 -23.45
N MET A 404 -45.36 -4.75 -22.63
CA MET A 404 -46.72 -4.19 -22.70
C MET A 404 -46.77 -2.78 -22.10
N GLY A 405 -46.39 -1.76 -22.88
CA GLY A 405 -46.69 -0.35 -22.58
C GLY A 405 -45.57 0.67 -22.78
N PHE A 406 -44.36 0.25 -23.18
CA PHE A 406 -43.24 1.15 -23.42
C PHE A 406 -42.99 1.34 -24.92
N LEU A 407 -43.12 2.57 -25.41
CA LEU A 407 -42.92 2.97 -26.82
C LEU A 407 -41.49 2.74 -27.34
N ASP A 408 -40.53 2.40 -26.46
CA ASP A 408 -39.09 2.29 -26.78
C ASP A 408 -38.45 0.95 -26.35
N ALA A 409 -39.29 -0.06 -26.06
CA ALA A 409 -38.82 -1.36 -25.56
C ALA A 409 -38.00 -2.15 -26.59
N GLU A 410 -38.35 -2.05 -27.87
CA GLU A 410 -37.69 -2.77 -28.96
C GLU A 410 -36.29 -2.22 -29.27
N GLU A 411 -36.13 -0.89 -29.31
CA GLU A 411 -34.82 -0.24 -29.51
C GLU A 411 -33.88 -0.53 -28.33
N THR A 412 -34.41 -0.43 -27.10
CA THR A 412 -33.64 -0.76 -25.90
C THR A 412 -33.23 -2.24 -25.89
N TYR A 413 -34.11 -3.16 -26.30
CA TYR A 413 -33.79 -4.57 -26.42
C TYR A 413 -32.66 -4.79 -27.45
N ALA A 414 -32.80 -4.24 -28.66
CA ALA A 414 -31.80 -4.37 -29.72
C ALA A 414 -30.43 -3.84 -29.29
N ARG A 415 -30.39 -2.70 -28.57
CA ARG A 415 -29.15 -2.14 -28.03
C ARG A 415 -28.47 -3.07 -27.01
N VAL A 416 -29.23 -3.60 -26.05
CA VAL A 416 -28.68 -4.50 -25.01
C VAL A 416 -28.23 -5.83 -25.63
N ASP A 417 -28.98 -6.37 -26.58
CA ASP A 417 -28.61 -7.60 -27.30
C ASP A 417 -27.35 -7.39 -28.17
N GLY A 418 -27.22 -6.22 -28.81
CA GLY A 418 -26.00 -5.82 -29.52
C GLY A 418 -24.76 -5.82 -28.62
N TYR A 419 -24.82 -5.14 -27.47
CA TYR A 419 -23.72 -5.13 -26.49
C TYR A 419 -23.39 -6.53 -25.97
N LYS A 420 -24.40 -7.38 -25.78
CA LYS A 420 -24.18 -8.77 -25.38
C LYS A 420 -23.39 -9.54 -26.44
N VAL A 421 -23.71 -9.39 -27.72
CA VAL A 421 -22.98 -10.05 -28.82
C VAL A 421 -21.53 -9.56 -28.88
N GLU A 422 -21.30 -8.25 -28.73
CA GLU A 422 -19.95 -7.67 -28.68
C GLU A 422 -19.14 -8.25 -27.53
N LEU A 423 -19.71 -8.32 -26.32
CA LEU A 423 -19.04 -8.88 -25.16
C LEU A 423 -18.72 -10.37 -25.31
N ILE A 424 -19.61 -11.16 -25.93
CA ILE A 424 -19.33 -12.57 -26.24
C ILE A 424 -18.12 -12.70 -27.17
N GLN A 425 -18.07 -11.87 -28.22
CA GLN A 425 -16.94 -11.87 -29.16
C GLN A 425 -15.63 -11.46 -28.48
N GLU A 426 -15.68 -10.47 -27.59
CA GLU A 426 -14.53 -10.03 -26.80
C GLU A 426 -14.02 -11.15 -25.87
N VAL A 427 -14.93 -11.85 -25.18
CA VAL A 427 -14.60 -12.99 -24.33
C VAL A 427 -13.90 -14.10 -25.11
N GLU A 428 -14.41 -14.46 -26.28
CA GLU A 428 -13.78 -15.50 -27.11
C GLU A 428 -12.40 -15.07 -27.61
N LYS A 429 -12.22 -13.81 -28.05
CA LYS A 429 -10.89 -13.28 -28.41
C LYS A 429 -9.89 -13.37 -27.27
N LYS A 430 -10.30 -13.00 -26.04
CA LYS A 430 -9.42 -13.07 -24.86
C LYS A 430 -9.06 -14.51 -24.51
N LYS A 431 -9.99 -15.46 -24.64
CA LYS A 431 -9.70 -16.90 -24.48
C LYS A 431 -8.74 -17.42 -25.54
N ASP A 432 -8.97 -17.07 -26.81
CA ASP A 432 -8.11 -17.45 -27.93
C ASP A 432 -6.67 -16.96 -27.72
N PHE A 433 -6.49 -15.75 -27.20
CA PHE A 433 -5.18 -15.21 -26.86
C PHE A 433 -4.41 -16.12 -25.88
N PHE A 434 -5.09 -16.67 -24.87
CA PHE A 434 -4.48 -17.64 -23.95
C PHE A 434 -4.30 -19.02 -24.58
N TYR A 435 -5.31 -19.51 -25.29
CA TYR A 435 -5.30 -20.81 -25.94
C TYR A 435 -4.17 -20.94 -26.98
N PHE A 436 -3.89 -19.89 -27.73
CA PHE A 436 -2.81 -19.82 -28.71
C PHE A 436 -1.47 -19.36 -28.13
N TYR A 437 -1.30 -19.38 -26.80
CA TYR A 437 -0.07 -18.98 -26.11
C TYR A 437 0.43 -17.57 -26.44
N GLN A 438 -0.46 -16.67 -26.86
CA GLN A 438 -0.09 -15.29 -27.18
C GLN A 438 0.24 -14.47 -25.94
N HIS A 439 -0.13 -14.97 -24.75
CA HIS A 439 0.20 -14.40 -23.44
C HIS A 439 1.64 -14.69 -22.98
N ALA A 440 2.29 -15.70 -23.55
CA ALA A 440 3.68 -16.05 -23.27
C ALA A 440 4.63 -14.87 -23.54
N MET A 441 5.27 -14.33 -22.51
CA MET A 441 6.11 -13.13 -22.62
C MET A 441 7.58 -13.47 -22.78
N GLY A 442 8.12 -14.39 -21.97
CA GLY A 442 9.54 -14.68 -21.95
C GLY A 442 10.01 -15.37 -20.67
N GLU A 443 11.31 -15.37 -20.44
CA GLU A 443 11.95 -16.12 -19.35
C GLU A 443 12.77 -15.19 -18.46
N ILE A 444 12.89 -15.53 -17.17
CA ILE A 444 13.73 -14.78 -16.24
C ILE A 444 15.19 -15.07 -16.57
N PHE A 445 15.97 -14.00 -16.77
CA PHE A 445 17.38 -14.09 -17.16
C PHE A 445 18.33 -13.94 -15.98
N ALA A 446 18.06 -12.98 -15.09
CA ALA A 446 18.85 -12.70 -13.91
C ALA A 446 18.01 -11.95 -12.86
N ALA A 447 18.39 -12.02 -11.59
CA ALA A 447 17.72 -11.30 -10.52
C ALA A 447 18.63 -11.04 -9.32
N SER A 448 18.33 -10.03 -8.52
CA SER A 448 19.10 -9.65 -7.33
C SER A 448 18.91 -10.56 -6.12
N GLY A 449 17.77 -11.25 -6.02
CA GLY A 449 17.36 -11.83 -4.74
C GLY A 449 16.96 -10.74 -3.73
N PHE A 450 16.89 -11.14 -2.47
CA PHE A 450 16.49 -10.31 -1.33
C PHE A 450 17.64 -9.94 -0.39
N ASN A 451 18.77 -10.65 -0.40
CA ASN A 451 19.88 -10.34 0.51
C ASN A 451 20.76 -9.17 0.02
N GLU A 452 20.77 -8.90 -1.29
CA GLU A 452 21.63 -7.87 -1.87
C GLU A 452 21.18 -6.45 -1.48
N ARG A 453 22.15 -5.61 -1.13
CA ARG A 453 21.94 -4.25 -0.60
C ARG A 453 22.79 -3.22 -1.33
N THR A 454 22.32 -1.98 -1.36
CA THR A 454 23.12 -0.82 -1.76
C THR A 454 24.13 -0.47 -0.67
N THR A 455 25.12 0.38 -0.99
CA THR A 455 26.08 0.90 -0.01
C THR A 455 25.45 1.67 1.15
N GLU A 456 24.19 2.10 0.99
CA GLU A 456 23.43 2.86 1.97
C GLU A 456 22.35 2.00 2.63
N ASN A 457 22.48 0.68 2.53
CA ASN A 457 21.59 -0.33 3.08
C ASN A 457 20.15 -0.31 2.49
N GLY A 458 19.99 0.10 1.23
CA GLY A 458 18.72 -0.02 0.50
C GLY A 458 18.59 -1.38 -0.19
N ARG A 459 17.38 -1.90 -0.35
CA ARG A 459 17.12 -3.17 -1.03
C ARG A 459 17.11 -2.95 -2.54
N LEU A 460 17.77 -3.86 -3.27
CA LEU A 460 17.94 -3.73 -4.73
C LEU A 460 16.74 -4.27 -5.52
N ASP A 461 16.22 -5.44 -5.13
CA ASP A 461 14.96 -6.04 -5.59
C ASP A 461 14.68 -5.86 -7.09
N TRP A 462 15.59 -6.31 -7.97
CA TRP A 462 15.42 -6.21 -9.42
C TRP A 462 15.50 -7.57 -10.11
N ALA A 463 14.84 -7.69 -11.27
CA ALA A 463 14.92 -8.84 -12.16
C ALA A 463 14.94 -8.41 -13.63
N LEU A 464 15.65 -9.19 -14.44
CA LEU A 464 15.73 -9.07 -15.89
C LEU A 464 14.98 -10.23 -16.55
N ILE A 465 14.15 -9.90 -17.53
CA ILE A 465 13.35 -10.85 -18.31
C ILE A 465 13.82 -10.81 -19.75
N LYS A 466 14.18 -11.96 -20.31
CA LYS A 466 14.40 -12.13 -21.74
C LYS A 466 13.05 -12.25 -22.43
N VAL A 467 12.53 -11.11 -22.91
CA VAL A 467 11.23 -11.04 -23.59
C VAL A 467 11.37 -11.58 -25.00
N ALA A 468 10.39 -12.37 -25.44
CA ALA A 468 10.33 -12.84 -26.82
C ALA A 468 10.30 -11.65 -27.79
N GLU A 469 11.06 -11.72 -28.89
CA GLU A 469 11.14 -10.62 -29.86
C GLU A 469 9.76 -10.23 -30.40
N SER A 470 8.88 -11.21 -30.64
CA SER A 470 7.50 -11.01 -31.09
C SER A 470 6.58 -10.31 -30.08
N ARG A 471 6.97 -10.29 -28.80
CA ARG A 471 6.23 -9.66 -27.69
C ARG A 471 6.90 -8.37 -27.21
N THR A 472 8.09 -8.03 -27.72
CA THR A 472 8.85 -6.88 -27.22
C THR A 472 8.16 -5.57 -27.60
N GLY A 473 7.82 -4.75 -26.61
CA GLY A 473 7.24 -3.43 -26.81
C GLY A 473 8.25 -2.29 -26.73
N THR A 474 7.73 -1.12 -26.37
CA THR A 474 8.45 0.16 -26.39
C THR A 474 8.65 0.76 -25.01
N ASN A 475 9.61 1.67 -24.92
CA ASN A 475 9.90 2.56 -23.80
C ASN A 475 9.27 3.96 -24.02
N ILE A 476 8.16 4.02 -24.76
CA ILE A 476 7.45 5.28 -25.04
C ILE A 476 6.60 5.67 -23.84
N LEU A 477 6.78 6.89 -23.35
CA LEU A 477 6.02 7.46 -22.25
C LEU A 477 4.58 7.80 -22.68
N PRO A 478 3.61 7.80 -21.75
CA PRO A 478 2.20 8.00 -22.08
C PRO A 478 1.93 9.31 -22.80
N ASP A 479 1.07 9.27 -23.80
CA ASP A 479 0.64 10.46 -24.53
C ASP A 479 -0.38 11.29 -23.74
N ARG A 480 -0.81 12.42 -24.30
CA ARG A 480 -1.81 13.29 -23.68
C ARG A 480 -3.14 12.57 -23.38
N SER A 481 -3.52 11.58 -24.19
CA SER A 481 -4.80 10.88 -24.04
C SER A 481 -4.80 9.98 -22.80
N ALA A 482 -3.68 9.34 -22.49
CA ALA A 482 -3.50 8.55 -21.28
C ALA A 482 -3.67 9.38 -20.00
N TRP A 483 -3.25 10.66 -20.02
CA TRP A 483 -3.43 11.58 -18.89
C TRP A 483 -4.85 12.15 -18.76
N ALA A 484 -5.68 12.05 -19.80
CA ALA A 484 -7.07 12.52 -19.76
C ALA A 484 -8.00 11.53 -19.04
N ARG A 485 -7.71 10.23 -19.15
CA ARG A 485 -8.59 9.12 -18.74
C ARG A 485 -8.80 8.94 -17.22
N PRO A 486 -7.86 9.26 -16.29
CA PRO A 486 -8.10 8.94 -14.88
C PRO A 486 -8.80 10.05 -14.04
N VAL A 487 -8.71 11.35 -14.39
CA VAL A 487 -9.09 12.43 -13.44
C VAL A 487 -9.75 13.66 -14.07
N GLY A 488 -9.92 13.75 -15.40
CA GLY A 488 -10.44 14.98 -16.02
C GLY A 488 -9.60 16.25 -15.75
N ARG A 489 -8.40 16.10 -15.18
CA ARG A 489 -7.48 17.18 -14.81
C ARG A 489 -6.20 17.05 -15.64
N THR A 490 -6.18 17.68 -16.80
CA THR A 490 -4.98 17.83 -17.64
C THR A 490 -3.88 18.70 -17.01
N ARG A 491 -4.15 19.33 -15.85
CA ARG A 491 -3.20 20.20 -15.14
C ARG A 491 -2.06 19.46 -14.42
N ASP A 492 -2.19 18.14 -14.25
CA ASP A 492 -1.22 17.32 -13.52
C ASP A 492 -0.29 16.52 -14.45
N ALA A 493 -0.32 16.79 -15.76
CA ALA A 493 0.40 16.03 -16.76
C ALA A 493 1.77 16.67 -17.11
N PRO A 494 2.85 15.88 -17.25
CA PRO A 494 4.15 16.35 -17.73
C PRO A 494 4.12 16.58 -19.24
N PHE A 495 3.71 17.78 -19.66
CA PHE A 495 3.52 18.13 -21.09
C PHE A 495 4.74 17.85 -21.98
N LEU A 496 5.95 17.88 -21.40
CA LEU A 496 7.21 17.67 -22.11
C LEU A 496 7.54 16.21 -22.38
N THR A 497 6.79 15.24 -21.83
CA THR A 497 7.10 13.80 -21.97
C THR A 497 6.11 13.04 -22.84
N PHE A 498 5.02 13.67 -23.28
CA PHE A 498 3.97 12.99 -24.06
C PHE A 498 4.50 12.26 -25.28
N GLY A 499 4.33 10.94 -25.31
CA GLY A 499 4.76 10.08 -26.42
C GLY A 499 6.27 10.09 -26.66
N ARG A 500 7.08 10.59 -25.71
CA ARG A 500 8.53 10.63 -25.85
C ARG A 500 9.16 9.34 -25.34
N GLN A 501 10.33 9.03 -25.90
CA GLN A 501 11.16 7.93 -25.41
C GLN A 501 11.61 8.20 -23.96
N LEU A 502 11.56 7.16 -23.13
CA LEU A 502 12.22 7.16 -21.83
C LEU A 502 13.73 7.36 -22.01
N LYS A 503 14.28 8.30 -21.26
CA LYS A 503 15.70 8.66 -21.31
C LYS A 503 16.47 7.98 -20.18
N PRO A 504 17.79 7.78 -20.35
CA PRO A 504 18.67 7.38 -19.26
C PRO A 504 18.62 8.38 -18.09
N PRO A 505 19.13 7.98 -16.90
CA PRO A 505 19.31 8.91 -15.79
C PRO A 505 20.19 10.10 -16.24
N GLY A 506 19.94 11.29 -15.69
CA GLY A 506 20.69 12.50 -16.04
C GLY A 506 22.16 12.43 -15.63
N ASP A 507 23.06 12.77 -16.55
CA ASP A 507 24.52 12.62 -16.34
C ASP A 507 25.17 13.77 -15.54
N GLN A 508 24.57 14.98 -15.41
CA GLN A 508 25.13 16.11 -14.62
C GLN A 508 24.08 17.12 -14.10
N PRO A 509 24.31 17.76 -12.92
CA PRO A 509 23.45 18.80 -12.39
C PRO A 509 23.69 20.15 -13.11
N GLY A 510 22.85 20.46 -14.09
CA GLY A 510 22.71 21.78 -14.69
C GLY A 510 21.37 22.44 -14.31
N PRO A 511 21.23 23.78 -14.35
CA PRO A 511 20.02 24.50 -13.92
C PRO A 511 18.77 24.26 -14.79
N SER A 512 18.86 23.38 -15.80
CA SER A 512 17.77 23.01 -16.72
C SER A 512 17.79 21.52 -17.13
N GLU A 513 18.45 20.64 -16.37
CA GLU A 513 18.71 19.25 -16.81
C GLU A 513 18.50 18.21 -15.70
N SER A 514 18.23 16.97 -16.13
CA SER A 514 17.72 15.82 -15.36
C SER A 514 18.52 15.47 -14.10
N ILE A 515 17.80 14.91 -13.11
CA ILE A 515 18.25 14.73 -11.74
C ILE A 515 18.46 13.24 -11.46
N SER A 516 19.68 12.86 -11.05
CA SER A 516 19.94 11.54 -10.47
C SER A 516 19.40 11.49 -9.04
N LEU A 517 18.75 10.38 -8.65
CA LEU A 517 18.33 10.16 -7.26
C LEU A 517 19.54 10.04 -6.32
N GLU A 518 20.66 9.52 -6.82
CA GLU A 518 21.92 9.38 -6.08
C GLU A 518 22.60 10.75 -5.84
N ASN A 519 22.51 11.67 -6.80
CA ASN A 519 23.22 12.96 -6.76
C ASN A 519 22.39 14.15 -6.21
N GLN A 520 21.54 13.89 -5.23
CA GLN A 520 20.66 14.85 -4.54
C GLN A 520 19.37 15.22 -5.28
N VAL A 521 18.26 14.89 -4.61
CA VAL A 521 16.87 15.13 -5.03
C VAL A 521 16.57 16.64 -5.08
N GLN A 522 16.88 17.28 -6.20
CA GLN A 522 16.24 18.56 -6.57
C GLN A 522 14.88 18.34 -7.24
N CYS A 523 14.54 17.07 -7.53
CA CYS A 523 13.34 16.71 -8.26
C CYS A 523 12.14 16.77 -7.30
N GLU A 524 11.39 17.86 -7.37
CA GLU A 524 10.22 18.03 -6.52
C GLU A 524 9.05 17.14 -6.93
N GLU A 525 8.94 16.85 -8.22
CA GLU A 525 7.81 16.19 -8.82
C GLU A 525 8.30 15.09 -9.74
N ALA A 526 7.69 13.93 -9.61
CA ALA A 526 7.99 12.80 -10.45
C ALA A 526 6.70 12.11 -10.89
N PHE A 527 6.84 11.25 -11.88
CA PHE A 527 5.73 10.64 -12.57
C PHE A 527 6.00 9.14 -12.70
N LYS A 528 4.93 8.35 -12.70
CA LYS A 528 5.01 6.92 -13.01
C LYS A 528 3.86 6.53 -13.91
N TYR A 529 4.02 5.39 -14.58
CA TYR A 529 2.98 4.82 -15.42
C TYR A 529 2.84 3.31 -15.20
N GLY A 530 1.60 2.86 -15.14
CA GLY A 530 1.23 1.45 -15.24
C GLY A 530 -0.11 1.34 -15.95
N THR A 531 -0.37 0.28 -16.71
CA THR A 531 -1.58 0.19 -17.53
C THR A 531 -2.86 0.12 -16.71
N THR A 532 -2.86 -0.61 -15.59
CA THR A 532 -4.00 -0.64 -14.65
C THR A 532 -4.17 0.67 -13.90
N THR A 533 -3.05 1.22 -13.43
CA THR A 533 -3.05 2.41 -12.58
C THR A 533 -3.18 3.71 -13.34
N GLY A 534 -2.94 3.68 -14.65
CA GLY A 534 -2.74 4.86 -15.46
C GLY A 534 -1.52 5.69 -15.01
N PRO A 535 -1.32 6.85 -15.65
CA PRO A 535 -0.28 7.78 -15.25
C PRO A 535 -0.60 8.42 -13.90
N ILE A 536 0.41 8.59 -13.06
CA ILE A 536 0.30 9.23 -11.74
C ILE A 536 1.42 10.25 -11.57
N ARG A 537 1.06 11.45 -11.10
CA ARG A 537 1.98 12.48 -10.59
C ARG A 537 2.15 12.32 -9.09
N GLY A 538 3.37 12.50 -8.62
CA GLY A 538 3.70 12.44 -7.20
C GLY A 538 4.90 13.31 -6.83
N LYS A 539 5.39 13.12 -5.62
CA LYS A 539 6.50 13.88 -5.03
C LYS A 539 7.54 12.94 -4.48
N LEU A 540 8.81 13.22 -4.77
CA LEU A 540 9.92 12.53 -4.15
C LEU A 540 10.24 13.16 -2.79
N HIS A 541 10.60 12.29 -1.84
CA HIS A 541 11.10 12.69 -0.54
C HIS A 541 12.62 12.62 -0.55
N ILE A 542 13.24 13.64 0.03
CA ILE A 542 14.70 13.74 0.11
C ILE A 542 15.26 12.95 1.30
N PHE A 543 14.43 12.72 2.32
CA PHE A 543 14.77 11.93 3.49
C PHE A 543 14.45 10.48 3.23
N LYS A 544 15.43 9.61 3.43
CA LYS A 544 15.24 8.16 3.34
C LYS A 544 14.47 7.65 4.53
N THR A 545 13.82 6.52 4.34
CA THR A 545 13.00 5.87 5.33
C THR A 545 13.61 4.53 5.68
N ASN A 546 13.70 4.23 6.97
CA ASN A 546 13.96 2.87 7.43
C ASN A 546 12.69 2.04 7.22
N VAL A 547 12.82 0.85 6.67
CA VAL A 547 11.72 -0.07 6.37
C VAL A 547 12.14 -1.47 6.77
N GLN A 548 11.23 -2.23 7.38
CA GLN A 548 11.37 -3.68 7.44
C GLN A 548 10.38 -4.33 6.48
N PHE A 549 10.91 -5.10 5.54
CA PHE A 549 10.09 -5.89 4.64
C PHE A 549 9.80 -7.25 5.30
N LYS A 550 8.54 -7.69 5.30
CA LYS A 550 8.19 -8.99 5.91
C LYS A 550 8.60 -10.19 5.04
N ASP A 551 8.79 -9.97 3.73
CA ASP A 551 9.06 -11.05 2.78
C ASP A 551 10.52 -11.49 2.69
N ASP A 552 11.44 -10.76 3.31
CA ASP A 552 12.86 -11.12 3.35
C ASP A 552 13.35 -11.44 4.77
N GLN A 553 12.47 -11.55 5.76
CA GLN A 553 12.83 -11.89 7.14
C GLN A 553 13.52 -13.27 7.27
N HIS A 554 13.35 -14.16 6.29
CA HIS A 554 14.02 -15.46 6.27
C HIS A 554 15.43 -15.41 5.66
N VAL A 555 15.87 -14.27 5.13
CA VAL A 555 17.22 -14.07 4.59
C VAL A 555 17.94 -12.90 5.27
N GLY A 556 19.19 -13.15 5.67
CA GLY A 556 20.07 -12.15 6.28
C GLY A 556 19.85 -11.93 7.77
N ASP A 557 20.83 -11.26 8.40
CA ASP A 557 20.83 -10.94 9.83
C ASP A 557 20.24 -9.54 10.14
N ASP A 558 20.14 -8.67 9.12
CA ASP A 558 19.59 -7.31 9.23
C ASP A 558 18.43 -7.10 8.23
N PRO A 559 17.17 -7.16 8.69
CA PRO A 559 15.99 -6.97 7.83
C PRO A 559 15.73 -5.49 7.51
N LEU A 560 16.55 -4.57 8.03
CA LEU A 560 16.34 -3.13 7.86
C LEU A 560 16.83 -2.67 6.49
N SER A 561 15.95 -2.01 5.75
CA SER A 561 16.27 -1.34 4.50
C SER A 561 16.11 0.17 4.60
N SER A 562 16.92 0.91 3.85
CA SER A 562 16.93 2.37 3.78
C SER A 562 16.50 2.87 2.40
N GLU A 563 15.25 3.28 2.28
CA GLU A 563 14.57 3.51 1.00
C GLU A 563 14.24 4.99 0.73
N TYR A 564 14.26 5.41 -0.53
CA TYR A 564 13.64 6.69 -0.94
C TYR A 564 12.12 6.53 -1.07
N LEU A 565 11.38 7.63 -0.92
CA LEU A 565 9.92 7.61 -1.06
C LEU A 565 9.42 8.41 -2.26
N PHE A 566 8.46 7.83 -2.96
CA PHE A 566 7.61 8.53 -3.92
C PHE A 566 6.17 8.55 -3.41
N GLN A 567 5.70 9.74 -3.01
CA GLN A 567 4.33 9.96 -2.56
C GLN A 567 3.41 10.28 -3.73
N MET A 568 2.36 9.51 -3.87
CA MET A 568 1.37 9.61 -4.94
C MET A 568 0.07 10.22 -4.43
N LYS A 569 -0.50 11.13 -5.22
CA LYS A 569 -1.83 11.69 -4.98
C LYS A 569 -2.89 10.82 -5.65
N ARG A 570 -3.47 9.85 -4.94
CA ARG A 570 -4.65 9.12 -5.45
C ARG A 570 -5.33 8.24 -4.40
N GLU A 571 -6.65 8.09 -4.54
CA GLU A 571 -7.53 7.20 -3.77
C GLU A 571 -7.43 5.70 -4.15
N VAL A 572 -6.41 5.29 -4.91
CA VAL A 572 -6.37 3.92 -5.44
C VAL A 572 -5.74 2.99 -4.41
N ARG A 573 -6.52 1.99 -3.97
CA ARG A 573 -6.08 0.90 -3.11
C ARG A 573 -5.79 -0.33 -3.98
N ASP A 574 -4.74 -1.07 -3.65
CA ASP A 574 -4.47 -2.45 -4.09
C ASP A 574 -4.19 -2.70 -5.59
N GLU A 575 -3.74 -1.69 -6.36
CA GLU A 575 -3.31 -1.90 -7.74
C GLU A 575 -1.81 -2.25 -7.84
N PRO A 576 -1.37 -2.97 -8.91
CA PRO A 576 0.05 -3.22 -9.13
C PRO A 576 0.77 -1.90 -9.43
N PHE A 577 1.63 -1.48 -8.50
CA PHE A 577 2.57 -0.36 -8.65
C PHE A 577 4.02 -0.84 -8.69
N ALA A 578 4.28 -1.98 -8.06
CA ALA A 578 5.60 -2.55 -8.01
C ALA A 578 6.07 -2.91 -9.41
N GLY A 579 7.35 -2.70 -9.67
CA GLY A 579 8.01 -2.97 -10.93
C GLY A 579 7.94 -1.79 -11.88
N SER A 580 7.00 -0.85 -11.72
CA SER A 580 6.97 0.38 -12.52
C SER A 580 8.22 1.24 -12.26
N ILE A 581 8.62 2.00 -13.27
CA ILE A 581 9.64 3.03 -13.11
C ILE A 581 9.02 4.37 -12.71
N VAL A 582 9.79 5.18 -12.02
CA VAL A 582 9.51 6.60 -11.78
C VAL A 582 10.46 7.45 -12.64
N TYR A 583 9.94 8.54 -13.21
CA TYR A 583 10.66 9.43 -14.12
C TYR A 583 10.36 10.91 -13.82
N ASP A 584 11.28 11.79 -14.23
CA ASP A 584 11.15 13.25 -14.03
C ASP A 584 10.32 13.93 -15.14
N GLU A 585 10.14 15.25 -15.03
CA GLU A 585 9.42 16.06 -16.02
C GLU A 585 10.08 16.08 -17.43
N TRP A 586 11.32 15.61 -17.54
CA TRP A 586 12.09 15.54 -18.78
C TRP A 586 12.06 14.16 -19.43
N GLY A 587 11.45 13.18 -18.76
CA GLY A 587 11.31 11.80 -19.18
C GLY A 587 12.54 10.94 -18.86
N CYS A 588 13.40 11.38 -17.95
CA CYS A 588 14.55 10.60 -17.48
C CYS A 588 14.14 9.67 -16.35
N ILE A 589 14.58 8.42 -16.42
CA ILE A 589 14.35 7.43 -15.37
C ILE A 589 15.07 7.84 -14.08
N LEU A 590 14.35 7.75 -12.96
CA LEU A 590 14.84 8.07 -11.62
C LEU A 590 15.07 6.80 -10.80
N GLY A 591 14.13 5.86 -10.84
CA GLY A 591 14.20 4.68 -10.00
C GLY A 591 13.15 3.62 -10.33
N LEU A 592 13.28 2.49 -9.65
CA LEU A 592 12.37 1.35 -9.72
C LEU A 592 11.48 1.36 -8.47
N LEU A 593 10.16 1.34 -8.67
CA LEU A 593 9.19 1.36 -7.58
C LEU A 593 9.01 -0.05 -7.03
N SER A 594 9.17 -0.21 -5.72
CA SER A 594 8.81 -1.44 -5.01
C SER A 594 7.47 -1.24 -4.29
N ARG A 595 7.31 -1.84 -3.11
CA ARG A 595 6.11 -1.74 -2.28
C ARG A 595 6.01 -0.39 -1.56
N GLY A 596 4.98 -0.23 -0.74
CA GLY A 596 4.72 1.01 -0.05
C GLY A 596 3.75 0.84 1.10
N LEU A 597 3.28 1.98 1.61
CA LEU A 597 2.23 2.02 2.61
C LEU A 597 1.37 3.27 2.44
N GLN A 598 0.15 3.20 2.97
CA GLN A 598 -0.74 4.34 3.13
C GLN A 598 -0.81 4.65 4.62
N PRO A 599 -0.35 5.83 5.08
CA PRO A 599 -0.55 6.25 6.47
C PRO A 599 -2.03 6.20 6.85
N GLN A 600 -2.34 5.83 8.08
CA GLN A 600 -3.72 5.73 8.53
C GLN A 600 -4.42 7.08 8.33
N ARG A 601 -5.61 7.04 7.72
CA ARG A 601 -6.47 8.21 7.47
C ARG A 601 -5.87 9.25 6.51
N ALA A 602 -4.77 8.95 5.84
CA ALA A 602 -4.31 9.75 4.70
C ALA A 602 -5.04 9.34 3.42
N GLU A 603 -5.33 10.31 2.56
CA GLU A 603 -5.84 10.05 1.20
C GLU A 603 -4.70 9.60 0.27
N ASP A 604 -3.50 10.16 0.47
CA ASP A 604 -2.30 9.83 -0.29
C ASP A 604 -1.59 8.59 0.27
N PHE A 605 -0.82 7.91 -0.56
CA PHE A 605 0.07 6.81 -0.19
C PHE A 605 1.47 7.04 -0.75
N HIS A 606 2.45 6.31 -0.26
CA HIS A 606 3.81 6.37 -0.79
C HIS A 606 4.35 4.98 -1.04
N VAL A 607 5.30 4.91 -1.97
CA VAL A 607 6.04 3.69 -2.32
C VAL A 607 7.53 3.94 -2.19
N TYR A 608 8.25 2.86 -1.98
CA TYR A 608 9.70 2.82 -1.90
C TYR A 608 10.30 2.84 -3.30
N VAL A 609 11.43 3.54 -3.44
CA VAL A 609 12.11 3.75 -4.71
C VAL A 609 13.58 3.35 -4.56
N THR A 610 13.99 2.36 -5.34
CA THR A 610 15.40 2.04 -5.53
C THR A 610 15.96 2.91 -6.66
N PRO A 611 17.02 3.71 -6.44
CA PRO A 611 17.66 4.49 -7.50
C PRO A 611 18.10 3.60 -8.66
N ILE A 612 17.82 4.04 -9.89
CA ILE A 612 18.08 3.23 -11.08
C ILE A 612 19.58 3.00 -11.31
N GLU A 613 20.41 3.95 -10.88
CA GLU A 613 21.86 3.88 -10.96
C GLU A 613 22.40 2.75 -10.09
N HIS A 614 21.81 2.54 -8.91
CA HIS A 614 22.16 1.42 -8.02
C HIS A 614 21.77 0.08 -8.65
N VAL A 615 20.61 0.01 -9.29
CA VAL A 615 20.16 -1.18 -10.03
C VAL A 615 21.13 -1.51 -11.17
N PHE A 616 21.46 -0.54 -12.03
CA PHE A 616 22.37 -0.75 -13.17
C PHE A 616 23.79 -1.11 -12.73
N ARG A 617 24.27 -0.52 -11.64
CA ARG A 617 25.56 -0.88 -11.02
C ARG A 617 25.55 -2.34 -10.57
N HIS A 618 24.53 -2.73 -9.82
CA HIS A 618 24.43 -4.09 -9.29
C HIS A 618 24.27 -5.16 -10.39
N ILE A 619 23.50 -4.89 -11.46
CA ILE A 619 23.38 -5.82 -12.60
C ILE A 619 24.77 -6.18 -13.19
N LYS A 620 25.68 -5.21 -13.26
CA LYS A 620 27.04 -5.44 -13.75
C LYS A 620 27.85 -6.25 -12.74
N GLU A 621 27.82 -5.85 -11.48
CA GLU A 621 28.59 -6.47 -10.39
C GLU A 621 28.18 -7.93 -10.15
N SER A 622 26.88 -8.22 -10.08
CA SER A 622 26.38 -9.59 -9.81
C SER A 622 26.58 -10.56 -10.98
N SER A 623 26.92 -10.06 -12.16
CA SER A 623 27.12 -10.88 -13.36
C SER A 623 28.46 -11.61 -13.41
N ASN A 624 29.38 -11.37 -12.47
CA ASN A 624 30.75 -11.89 -12.48
C ASN A 624 31.48 -11.62 -13.82
N GLY A 625 31.30 -10.42 -14.38
CA GLY A 625 31.93 -9.99 -15.63
C GLY A 625 31.24 -10.47 -16.92
N ARG A 626 30.11 -11.17 -16.83
CA ARG A 626 29.30 -11.56 -18.02
C ARG A 626 28.58 -10.37 -18.63
N ILE A 627 28.21 -9.38 -17.81
CA ILE A 627 27.60 -8.13 -18.22
C ILE A 627 28.62 -7.01 -17.98
N VAL A 628 28.94 -6.26 -19.05
CA VAL A 628 29.93 -5.18 -18.99
C VAL A 628 29.30 -3.80 -18.99
N ASP A 629 28.07 -3.67 -19.50
CA ASP A 629 27.36 -2.40 -19.56
C ASP A 629 25.83 -2.58 -19.59
N VAL A 630 25.11 -1.57 -19.11
CA VAL A 630 23.64 -1.54 -19.03
C VAL A 630 23.15 -0.13 -19.33
N ARG A 631 22.11 0.00 -20.16
CA ARG A 631 21.47 1.30 -20.46
C ARG A 631 19.98 1.16 -20.69
N VAL A 632 19.24 2.26 -20.61
CA VAL A 632 17.83 2.30 -21.02
C VAL A 632 17.75 2.04 -22.53
N ALA A 633 16.90 1.09 -22.92
CA ALA A 633 16.73 0.75 -24.33
C ALA A 633 16.13 1.93 -25.10
N GLN A 634 16.77 2.29 -26.20
CA GLN A 634 16.25 3.27 -27.16
C GLN A 634 15.54 2.51 -28.26
N ASP A 635 14.27 2.82 -28.48
CA ASP A 635 13.55 2.26 -29.62
C ASP A 635 14.13 2.91 -30.89
N GLN A 636 14.49 2.08 -31.88
CA GLN A 636 14.91 2.60 -33.17
C GLN A 636 13.74 3.39 -33.74
N SER A 637 13.96 4.67 -34.05
CA SER A 637 12.96 5.55 -34.64
C SER A 637 12.32 4.84 -35.83
N ALA A 638 11.02 4.58 -35.74
CA ALA A 638 10.21 4.08 -36.85
C ALA A 638 10.20 5.08 -38.02
#